data_AF-A0A1L9VF05-F1
#
_entry.id   AF-A0A1L9VF05-F1
#
_cell.length_a   1.000
_cell.length_b   1.000
_cell.length_c   1.000
_cell.angle_alpha   90.00
_cell.angle_beta   90.00
_cell.angle_gamma   90.00
#
_symmetry.space_group_name_H-M   'P 1'
#
loop_
_entity.id
_entity.type
_entity.pdbx_description
1 polymer ?
#
loop_
_entity_poly.entity_id
_entity_poly.type
_entity_poly.pdbx_seq_one_letter_code
_entity_poly.pdbx_strand_id
1 'polypeptide(L)'
;MALLWSNQPPQSRVPYAIPQLEGERITIPGSKGVFRILASSKQTNGLMAVFQSGAVLSDAPGFHYHNHAHDVFLVTKGYLKLWNGDKCRIMGPGDFSYVPPTVIHNPEMLGPHTEIFGLITPGDWVNFFRYVSEPFEGLLVPENDDRDLKSLLIPKVMAAKEQFDVVFQPDYQPSEVGDWTEDDEKLPDGPQAFYLRANTGPRWMFGGIMSRPFVTTAQSSGVCAISSIESSQVYGSTLFSKYMTFRTVDHCLCVQEGTLLVRLKGAPDAVFREGETVVIPAGQAFALDFASRYARIWSFTDGNGIEALVHRLGTPFTGVILPDQAPAWDSANVESATAGLDITIELYVSDLEKRVEELSSKLRTLESSGASPQPPRLAKALGSRPAAQPITTATPCSLSQHESTPKDDATVSGDNRDGSADSTEEEISEFNHHTNRIEFHGSTSSAAFIGHLEKAREPKRPEEQSNLRPPDGSYSLISTLHNSSFSPSCTTGPVKPQFFQDQNFYFDQAYAFMNGYFENIHFIHPFIDKDDFMARAHDLWFNKNHQQSLSFIALYLSVLSFGALVRVWDKEILNGLTRFDWSRKLFREAQMYLNYLQFSNDLETVQCLYLMAKVCQNELNPNLAYMYLGLAIRTCLSAGFNREVRNPKDQRESWISKTWWGLFSLEIEMSFSVGRPDTLGMDEYHNRSLPERDDSEYAIIPWMVDFAQIIRKVSVQIYHSRFTLQDKLQLALQIEQEMDRWVARLPHRIKPGLQGQPVSGGALRDPKWARRQRLVLGIRYYNVKMLLFRPFLSHFTRKLRHTPAELEQTINKCLDAAMKTIEVIHDIYRIHTFFRCWWYNTTYVMFATTTLLLPMSKLGMCPQTLPLASSVEMAVEILEAMDESVVARKSVEIIVQYLKDFRAPNNSTNGTQVATTPSQGDADPAASVWAGTGTEQGTGQAGIGIDIPEWAYGFGFPDYSFDGIARFFDDLGGLPMLDN
;
A
#
# COMPACT_ATOMS: atom_id res chain seq x y z
N MET A 1 36.36 17.68 18.13
CA MET A 1 34.97 17.79 18.63
C MET A 1 34.17 16.63 18.04
N ALA A 2 33.02 16.24 18.61
CA ALA A 2 32.10 15.33 17.92
C ALA A 2 31.51 16.00 16.67
N LEU A 3 31.11 15.19 15.67
CA LEU A 3 30.34 15.69 14.54
C LEU A 3 29.01 16.26 15.03
N LEU A 4 28.64 17.46 14.54
CA LEU A 4 27.41 18.12 14.93
C LEU A 4 26.21 17.45 14.27
N TRP A 5 25.36 16.79 15.05
CA TRP A 5 24.04 16.38 14.60
C TRP A 5 23.04 17.51 14.86
N SER A 6 22.26 17.88 13.86
CA SER A 6 21.29 18.98 13.91
C SER A 6 20.08 18.68 13.03
N ASN A 7 18.89 19.10 13.45
CA ASN A 7 17.68 18.95 12.63
C ASN A 7 17.60 20.02 11.52
N GLN A 8 18.50 21.02 11.51
CA GLN A 8 18.58 22.06 10.49
C GLN A 8 20.05 22.39 10.14
N PRO A 9 20.36 22.86 8.92
CA PRO A 9 21.69 23.31 8.55
C PRO A 9 22.22 24.42 9.49
N PRO A 10 23.41 24.28 10.09
CA PRO A 10 23.97 25.27 11.01
C PRO A 10 24.34 26.55 10.26
N GLN A 11 24.20 27.72 10.89
CA GLN A 11 24.51 29.00 10.25
C GLN A 11 26.01 29.20 9.92
N SER A 12 26.89 28.35 10.44
CA SER A 12 28.33 28.35 10.19
C SER A 12 28.74 27.27 9.19
N ARG A 13 29.77 27.56 8.38
CA ARG A 13 30.42 26.57 7.49
C ARG A 13 31.31 25.63 8.30
N VAL A 14 30.69 24.61 8.89
CA VAL A 14 31.31 23.51 9.65
C VAL A 14 30.82 22.17 9.11
N PRO A 15 31.46 21.03 9.45
CA PRO A 15 30.90 19.71 9.17
C PRO A 15 29.70 19.41 10.07
N TYR A 16 28.62 18.86 9.52
CA TYR A 16 27.42 18.48 10.26
C TYR A 16 26.68 17.29 9.65
N ALA A 17 25.75 16.74 10.42
CA ALA A 17 24.87 15.63 10.09
C ALA A 17 23.41 16.07 10.22
N ILE A 18 22.58 15.71 9.24
CA ILE A 18 21.12 15.90 9.25
C ILE A 18 20.47 14.50 9.34
N PRO A 19 19.59 14.24 10.34
CA PRO A 19 18.81 13.01 10.41
C PRO A 19 17.85 12.83 9.23
N GLN A 20 17.40 11.60 9.00
CA GLN A 20 16.38 11.29 7.99
C GLN A 20 15.11 12.14 8.19
N LEU A 21 14.59 12.71 7.09
CA LEU A 21 13.42 13.59 7.01
C LEU A 21 13.55 14.95 7.75
N GLU A 22 14.72 15.29 8.27
CA GLU A 22 15.03 16.62 8.82
C GLU A 22 15.70 17.54 7.77
N GLY A 23 16.05 18.75 8.17
CA GLY A 23 16.54 19.84 7.32
C GLY A 23 15.82 21.15 7.65
N GLU A 24 16.13 22.23 6.94
CA GLU A 24 15.27 23.43 7.00
C GLU A 24 13.96 23.11 6.26
N ARG A 25 12.90 22.82 7.03
CA ARG A 25 11.59 22.37 6.53
C ARG A 25 10.69 23.57 6.20
N ILE A 26 10.38 23.74 4.93
CA ILE A 26 9.51 24.82 4.44
C ILE A 26 8.49 24.29 3.42
N THR A 27 7.26 24.79 3.47
CA THR A 27 6.17 24.44 2.54
C THR A 27 5.76 25.65 1.73
N ILE A 28 5.54 25.49 0.42
CA ILE A 28 4.84 26.52 -0.36
C ILE A 28 3.34 26.34 -0.06
N PRO A 29 2.63 27.40 0.40
CA PRO A 29 1.19 27.35 0.58
C PRO A 29 0.45 26.80 -0.64
N GLY A 30 -0.35 25.76 -0.44
CA GLY A 30 -1.12 25.12 -1.52
C GLY A 30 -0.35 24.12 -2.38
N SER A 31 0.97 23.99 -2.24
CA SER A 31 1.74 23.02 -3.03
C SER A 31 1.70 21.59 -2.47
N LYS A 32 1.04 21.39 -1.32
CA LYS A 32 0.90 20.11 -0.61
C LYS A 32 2.21 19.33 -0.44
N GLY A 33 3.33 20.06 -0.35
CA GLY A 33 4.67 19.51 -0.39
C GLY A 33 5.65 20.35 0.41
N VAL A 34 6.70 19.69 0.90
CA VAL A 34 7.73 20.30 1.75
C VAL A 34 9.10 20.17 1.10
N PHE A 35 9.86 21.26 1.16
CA PHE A 35 11.29 21.28 0.90
C PHE A 35 12.03 21.12 2.23
N ARG A 36 13.02 20.22 2.26
CA ARG A 36 13.96 20.01 3.37
C ARG A 36 15.34 20.41 2.87
N ILE A 37 15.77 21.62 3.17
CA ILE A 37 17.11 22.07 2.75
C ILE A 37 18.14 21.39 3.64
N LEU A 38 18.99 20.56 3.03
CA LEU A 38 20.03 19.78 3.69
C LEU A 38 21.37 20.53 3.71
N ALA A 39 21.64 21.29 2.64
CA ALA A 39 22.76 22.21 2.53
C ALA A 39 22.35 23.45 1.73
N SER A 40 22.87 24.62 2.08
CA SER A 40 22.63 25.89 1.38
C SER A 40 23.92 26.69 1.23
N SER A 41 23.88 27.79 0.46
CA SER A 41 25.01 28.70 0.21
C SER A 41 25.87 29.03 1.43
N LYS A 42 25.26 29.19 2.61
CA LYS A 42 25.96 29.45 3.89
C LYS A 42 26.97 28.36 4.28
N GLN A 43 26.70 27.10 3.93
CA GLN A 43 27.57 25.96 4.24
C GLN A 43 28.44 25.54 3.06
N THR A 44 28.05 25.90 1.83
CA THR A 44 28.65 25.48 0.56
C THR A 44 29.33 26.62 -0.21
N ASN A 45 29.72 27.68 0.50
CA ASN A 45 30.40 28.85 -0.06
C ASN A 45 29.69 29.52 -1.26
N GLY A 46 28.35 29.48 -1.28
CA GLY A 46 27.52 30.00 -2.38
C GLY A 46 27.34 29.05 -3.57
N LEU A 47 28.05 27.92 -3.64
CA LEU A 47 28.18 27.15 -4.87
C LEU A 47 27.01 26.18 -5.11
N MET A 48 26.53 25.44 -4.11
CA MET A 48 25.38 24.54 -4.28
C MET A 48 24.37 24.61 -3.12
N ALA A 49 23.09 24.36 -3.40
CA ALA A 49 22.10 24.01 -2.40
C ALA A 49 21.59 22.59 -2.69
N VAL A 50 21.51 21.75 -1.66
CA VAL A 50 21.01 20.37 -1.76
C VAL A 50 19.80 20.25 -0.86
N PHE A 51 18.72 19.70 -1.39
CA PHE A 51 17.46 19.55 -0.68
C PHE A 51 16.78 18.23 -1.03
N GLN A 52 15.95 17.74 -0.10
CA GLN A 52 14.88 16.81 -0.45
C GLN A 52 13.60 17.61 -0.67
N SER A 53 12.79 17.23 -1.65
CA SER A 53 11.42 17.72 -1.78
C SER A 53 10.47 16.53 -1.83
N GLY A 54 9.36 16.62 -1.12
CA GLY A 54 8.31 15.61 -1.13
C GLY A 54 6.94 16.24 -1.17
N ALA A 55 6.02 15.65 -1.94
CA ALA A 55 4.64 16.10 -2.06
C ALA A 55 3.68 14.91 -2.23
N VAL A 56 2.40 15.12 -1.89
CA VAL A 56 1.31 14.34 -2.47
C VAL A 56 1.00 14.87 -3.89
N LEU A 57 -0.03 14.33 -4.56
CA LEU A 57 -0.49 14.86 -5.84
C LEU A 57 -0.86 16.35 -5.71
N SER A 58 -0.12 17.21 -6.39
CA SER A 58 -0.25 18.68 -6.31
C SER A 58 -0.17 19.30 -7.70
N ASP A 59 -0.72 20.52 -7.85
CA ASP A 59 -0.51 21.31 -9.07
C ASP A 59 0.99 21.60 -9.27
N ALA A 60 1.45 21.51 -10.52
CA ALA A 60 2.80 21.89 -10.91
C ALA A 60 3.00 23.42 -10.81
N PRO A 61 4.22 23.93 -10.52
CA PRO A 61 4.47 25.36 -10.38
C PRO A 61 4.26 26.14 -11.69
N GLY A 62 4.25 25.46 -12.84
CA GLY A 62 4.10 26.04 -14.17
C GLY A 62 5.41 26.04 -14.95
N PHE A 63 5.34 26.21 -16.27
CA PHE A 63 6.53 26.23 -17.13
C PHE A 63 7.40 27.45 -16.86
N HIS A 64 8.69 27.24 -16.63
CA HIS A 64 9.65 28.30 -16.36
C HIS A 64 11.08 27.88 -16.75
N TYR A 65 11.99 28.85 -16.72
CA TYR A 65 13.44 28.63 -16.81
C TYR A 65 14.21 29.57 -15.87
N HIS A 66 15.49 29.30 -15.66
CA HIS A 66 16.43 30.15 -14.91
C HIS A 66 17.50 30.69 -15.86
N ASN A 67 17.90 31.97 -15.75
CA ASN A 67 18.90 32.54 -16.67
C ASN A 67 20.33 32.05 -16.34
N HIS A 68 20.57 31.69 -15.08
CA HIS A 68 21.88 31.32 -14.54
C HIS A 68 21.86 30.06 -13.67
N ALA A 69 20.73 29.74 -13.01
CA ALA A 69 20.66 28.55 -12.17
C ALA A 69 20.56 27.25 -13.00
N HIS A 70 21.22 26.20 -12.50
CA HIS A 70 21.10 24.83 -12.98
C HIS A 70 20.29 24.02 -11.96
N ASP A 71 19.35 23.21 -12.44
CA ASP A 71 18.54 22.32 -11.60
C ASP A 71 18.79 20.84 -11.88
N VAL A 72 18.58 20.05 -10.83
CA VAL A 72 18.65 18.60 -10.86
C VAL A 72 17.42 18.02 -10.19
N PHE A 73 16.86 16.98 -10.81
CA PHE A 73 15.76 16.19 -10.28
C PHE A 73 16.20 14.72 -10.22
N LEU A 74 16.27 14.15 -9.02
CA LEU A 74 16.64 12.74 -8.81
C LEU A 74 15.58 12.08 -7.92
N VAL A 75 14.76 11.21 -8.51
CA VAL A 75 13.59 10.63 -7.82
C VAL A 75 14.03 9.54 -6.84
N THR A 76 13.56 9.59 -5.59
CA THR A 76 13.76 8.53 -4.60
C THR A 76 12.53 7.65 -4.43
N LYS A 77 11.34 8.19 -4.68
CA LYS A 77 10.06 7.55 -4.38
C LYS A 77 8.94 8.14 -5.21
N GLY A 78 7.93 7.34 -5.52
CA GLY A 78 6.80 7.75 -6.34
C GLY A 78 7.24 8.01 -7.79
N TYR A 79 6.61 9.00 -8.43
CA TYR A 79 6.90 9.37 -9.81
C TYR A 79 6.90 10.88 -9.99
N LEU A 80 7.90 11.41 -10.69
CA LEU A 80 7.96 12.79 -11.16
C LEU A 80 7.70 12.80 -12.67
N LYS A 81 6.71 13.56 -13.12
CA LYS A 81 6.61 13.93 -14.54
C LYS A 81 7.36 15.23 -14.73
N LEU A 82 8.33 15.22 -15.62
CA LEU A 82 9.19 16.37 -15.87
C LEU A 82 9.23 16.64 -17.36
N TRP A 83 8.94 17.87 -17.75
CA TRP A 83 9.37 18.43 -19.03
C TRP A 83 10.75 19.04 -18.85
N ASN A 84 11.66 18.79 -19.78
CA ASN A 84 13.02 19.32 -19.79
C ASN A 84 13.39 19.64 -21.25
N GLY A 85 13.23 20.90 -21.64
CA GLY A 85 13.34 21.33 -23.02
C GLY A 85 12.24 20.72 -23.89
N ASP A 86 12.61 20.18 -25.04
CA ASP A 86 11.71 19.56 -26.02
C ASP A 86 11.19 18.17 -25.61
N LYS A 87 11.66 17.59 -24.50
CA LYS A 87 11.31 16.25 -24.05
C LYS A 87 10.49 16.25 -22.76
N CYS A 88 9.61 15.26 -22.63
CA CYS A 88 8.92 14.93 -21.38
C CYS A 88 9.13 13.45 -21.03
N ARG A 89 9.30 13.15 -19.73
CA ARG A 89 9.40 11.80 -19.18
C ARG A 89 8.57 11.68 -17.89
N ILE A 90 8.12 10.45 -17.61
CA ILE A 90 7.71 10.04 -16.27
C ILE A 90 8.89 9.29 -15.64
N MET A 91 9.46 9.87 -14.59
CA MET A 91 10.63 9.42 -13.87
C MET A 91 10.22 8.69 -12.60
N GLY A 92 10.71 7.48 -12.39
CA GLY A 92 10.54 6.68 -11.17
C GLY A 92 11.82 6.60 -10.32
N PRO A 93 11.82 5.82 -9.23
CA PRO A 93 12.93 5.79 -8.28
C PRO A 93 14.28 5.43 -8.91
N GLY A 94 15.27 6.32 -8.73
CA GLY A 94 16.61 6.24 -9.30
C GLY A 94 16.77 6.91 -10.66
N ASP A 95 15.70 7.35 -11.31
CA ASP A 95 15.76 8.14 -12.54
C ASP A 95 16.18 9.59 -12.23
N PHE A 96 17.01 10.14 -13.11
CA PHE A 96 17.67 11.44 -12.96
C PHE A 96 17.36 12.35 -14.15
N SER A 97 17.34 13.65 -13.92
CA SER A 97 17.37 14.66 -14.98
C SER A 97 18.17 15.89 -14.56
N TYR A 98 18.86 16.47 -15.53
CA TYR A 98 19.65 17.68 -15.38
C TYR A 98 19.12 18.75 -16.34
N VAL A 99 18.87 19.93 -15.78
CA VAL A 99 18.29 21.09 -16.45
C VAL A 99 19.32 22.24 -16.39
N PRO A 100 20.08 22.51 -17.46
CA PRO A 100 20.98 23.65 -17.50
C PRO A 100 20.20 24.97 -17.66
N PRO A 101 20.86 26.14 -17.47
CA PRO A 101 20.23 27.44 -17.59
C PRO A 101 19.56 27.64 -18.96
N THR A 102 18.53 28.48 -18.98
CA THR A 102 17.66 28.83 -20.12
C THR A 102 16.76 27.69 -20.64
N VAL A 103 16.87 26.47 -20.11
CA VAL A 103 15.99 25.36 -20.50
C VAL A 103 14.65 25.46 -19.77
N ILE A 104 13.58 25.53 -20.58
CA ILE A 104 12.20 25.52 -20.08
C ILE A 104 11.89 24.13 -19.52
N HIS A 105 11.40 24.09 -18.29
CA HIS A 105 11.04 22.87 -17.59
C HIS A 105 9.83 23.08 -16.69
N ASN A 106 9.26 21.98 -16.21
CA ASN A 106 8.14 22.00 -15.26
C ASN A 106 8.08 20.66 -14.49
N PRO A 107 8.36 20.62 -13.19
CA PRO A 107 8.24 19.42 -12.36
C PRO A 107 6.80 19.22 -11.84
N GLU A 108 6.17 18.11 -12.22
CA GLU A 108 4.82 17.70 -11.78
C GLU A 108 4.93 16.43 -10.93
N MET A 109 4.69 16.56 -9.62
CA MET A 109 4.75 15.44 -8.67
C MET A 109 3.52 14.53 -8.87
N LEU A 110 3.72 13.29 -9.32
CA LEU A 110 2.64 12.35 -9.61
C LEU A 110 2.41 11.34 -8.47
N GLY A 111 1.16 10.98 -8.24
CA GLY A 111 0.79 9.90 -7.31
C GLY A 111 0.71 10.33 -5.84
N PRO A 112 0.50 9.38 -4.92
CA PRO A 112 0.08 9.68 -3.55
C PRO A 112 1.20 10.20 -2.64
N HIS A 113 2.47 9.92 -2.97
CA HIS A 113 3.63 10.45 -2.26
C HIS A 113 4.86 10.29 -3.14
N THR A 114 5.35 11.40 -3.70
CA THR A 114 6.59 11.45 -4.47
C THR A 114 7.65 12.21 -3.68
N GLU A 115 8.87 11.69 -3.69
CA GLU A 115 10.04 12.33 -3.09
C GLU A 115 11.19 12.37 -4.11
N ILE A 116 11.92 13.48 -4.09
CA ILE A 116 13.11 13.71 -4.91
C ILE A 116 14.24 14.26 -4.03
N PHE A 117 15.47 14.02 -4.44
CA PHE A 117 16.57 14.96 -4.19
C PHE A 117 16.62 15.98 -5.32
N GLY A 118 16.96 17.21 -4.96
CA GLY A 118 17.36 18.23 -5.91
C GLY A 118 18.65 18.92 -5.50
N LEU A 119 19.34 19.47 -6.49
CA LEU A 119 20.48 20.36 -6.34
C LEU A 119 20.22 21.59 -7.20
N ILE A 120 20.42 22.78 -6.61
CA ILE A 120 20.50 24.04 -7.37
C ILE A 120 21.90 24.63 -7.23
N THR A 121 22.42 25.17 -8.32
CA THR A 121 23.65 25.95 -8.35
C THR A 121 23.48 27.16 -9.28
N PRO A 122 23.80 28.40 -8.85
CA PRO A 122 24.38 28.78 -7.56
C PRO A 122 23.44 28.56 -6.36
N GLY A 123 24.02 28.19 -5.22
CA GLY A 123 23.29 27.76 -4.02
C GLY A 123 22.46 28.84 -3.30
N ASP A 124 22.61 30.11 -3.66
CA ASP A 124 21.78 31.20 -3.13
C ASP A 124 20.35 31.21 -3.70
N TRP A 125 20.09 30.53 -4.83
CA TRP A 125 18.75 30.46 -5.41
C TRP A 125 17.73 29.78 -4.48
N VAL A 126 18.17 28.92 -3.55
CA VAL A 126 17.30 28.31 -2.54
C VAL A 126 16.58 29.34 -1.63
N ASN A 127 17.05 30.58 -1.60
CA ASN A 127 16.35 31.69 -0.94
C ASN A 127 15.01 32.05 -1.61
N PHE A 128 14.81 31.72 -2.89
CA PHE A 128 13.50 31.85 -3.55
C PHE A 128 12.45 31.00 -2.82
N PHE A 129 12.75 29.72 -2.56
CA PHE A 129 11.85 28.86 -1.77
C PHE A 129 11.57 29.45 -0.40
N ARG A 130 12.60 29.95 0.32
CA ARG A 130 12.42 30.60 1.63
C ARG A 130 11.49 31.83 1.56
N TYR A 131 11.49 32.57 0.46
CA TYR A 131 10.63 33.74 0.26
C TYR A 131 9.17 33.35 -0.07
N VAL A 132 8.95 32.34 -0.92
CA VAL A 132 7.59 31.92 -1.29
C VAL A 132 6.93 31.00 -0.25
N SER A 133 7.71 30.32 0.59
CA SER A 133 7.24 29.32 1.56
C SER A 133 6.93 29.86 2.96
N GLU A 134 6.39 28.98 3.79
CA GLU A 134 6.20 29.11 5.24
C GLU A 134 6.96 27.96 5.96
N PRO A 135 7.40 28.11 7.22
CA PRO A 135 7.98 27.01 7.99
C PRO A 135 7.02 25.83 8.15
N PHE A 136 7.51 24.59 8.08
CA PHE A 136 6.70 23.38 8.20
C PHE A 136 7.11 22.49 9.38
N GLU A 137 6.20 22.33 10.34
CA GLU A 137 6.38 21.51 11.54
C GLU A 137 5.60 20.18 11.52
N GLY A 138 4.97 19.84 10.40
CA GLY A 138 4.31 18.54 10.21
C GLY A 138 5.31 17.42 9.92
N LEU A 139 4.80 16.17 9.92
CA LEU A 139 5.66 14.98 9.89
C LEU A 139 6.30 14.69 8.52
N LEU A 140 5.50 14.72 7.44
CA LEU A 140 5.95 14.31 6.10
C LEU A 140 5.69 15.38 5.04
N VAL A 141 4.42 15.73 4.81
CA VAL A 141 3.97 16.73 3.83
C VAL A 141 2.63 17.34 4.30
N PRO A 142 2.29 18.57 3.91
CA PRO A 142 0.98 19.17 4.19
C PRO A 142 -0.08 18.69 3.17
N GLU A 143 -0.48 17.42 3.26
CA GLU A 143 -1.42 16.76 2.34
C GLU A 143 -2.77 17.51 2.18
N ASN A 144 -3.28 18.09 3.27
CA ASN A 144 -4.56 18.82 3.32
C ASN A 144 -4.39 20.34 3.18
N ASP A 145 -3.29 20.83 2.60
CA ASP A 145 -3.15 22.26 2.29
C ASP A 145 -3.82 22.58 0.95
N ASP A 146 -5.14 22.74 0.99
CA ASP A 146 -6.01 23.06 -0.14
C ASP A 146 -6.04 24.57 -0.49
N ARG A 147 -5.05 25.34 -0.04
CA ARG A 147 -4.89 26.74 -0.46
C ARG A 147 -4.59 26.81 -1.96
N ASP A 148 -5.10 27.83 -2.66
CA ASP A 148 -4.80 28.01 -4.09
C ASP A 148 -3.33 28.42 -4.30
N LEU A 149 -2.52 27.44 -4.73
CA LEU A 149 -1.11 27.61 -5.04
C LEU A 149 -0.86 28.74 -6.04
N LYS A 150 -1.67 28.87 -7.10
CA LYS A 150 -1.45 29.86 -8.16
C LYS A 150 -1.73 31.26 -7.65
N SER A 151 -2.85 31.46 -6.95
CA SER A 151 -3.21 32.74 -6.35
C SER A 151 -2.23 33.19 -5.25
N LEU A 152 -1.54 32.27 -4.57
CA LEU A 152 -0.53 32.62 -3.56
C LEU A 152 0.89 32.77 -4.11
N LEU A 153 1.26 32.00 -5.13
CA LEU A 153 2.60 32.02 -5.72
C LEU A 153 2.77 33.19 -6.71
N ILE A 154 1.80 33.42 -7.61
CA ILE A 154 1.91 34.44 -8.67
C ILE A 154 2.18 35.85 -8.12
N PRO A 155 1.48 36.36 -7.09
CA PRO A 155 1.76 37.69 -6.54
C PRO A 155 3.15 37.81 -5.92
N LYS A 156 3.61 36.78 -5.18
CA LYS A 156 4.97 36.74 -4.61
C LYS A 156 6.04 36.73 -5.70
N VAL A 157 5.86 35.93 -6.74
CA VAL A 157 6.76 35.87 -7.90
C VAL A 157 6.79 37.22 -8.63
N MET A 158 5.65 37.85 -8.89
CA MET A 158 5.61 39.16 -9.56
C MET A 158 6.27 40.26 -8.71
N ALA A 159 6.06 40.28 -7.40
CA ALA A 159 6.68 41.22 -6.48
C ALA A 159 8.22 41.06 -6.37
N ALA A 160 8.74 39.87 -6.68
CA ALA A 160 10.17 39.55 -6.58
C ALA A 160 10.81 39.15 -7.93
N LYS A 161 10.16 39.50 -9.05
CA LYS A 161 10.56 39.13 -10.43
C LYS A 161 11.96 39.62 -10.82
N GLU A 162 12.43 40.71 -10.23
CA GLU A 162 13.78 41.26 -10.42
C GLU A 162 14.79 40.77 -9.37
N GLN A 163 14.34 40.02 -8.35
CA GLN A 163 15.16 39.57 -7.22
C GLN A 163 15.57 38.09 -7.31
N PHE A 164 14.77 37.26 -8.00
CA PHE A 164 15.03 35.83 -8.15
C PHE A 164 15.08 35.43 -9.63
N ASP A 165 15.99 34.53 -9.94
CA ASP A 165 16.30 34.10 -11.31
C ASP A 165 15.24 33.12 -11.85
N VAL A 166 13.98 33.56 -12.03
CA VAL A 166 12.88 32.69 -12.51
C VAL A 166 12.05 33.39 -13.58
N VAL A 167 12.01 32.82 -14.78
CA VAL A 167 11.25 33.36 -15.92
C VAL A 167 10.16 32.38 -16.33
N PHE A 168 8.92 32.69 -15.96
CA PHE A 168 7.73 31.91 -16.33
C PHE A 168 7.38 32.04 -17.81
N GLN A 169 6.90 30.95 -18.39
CA GLN A 169 6.54 30.80 -19.80
C GLN A 169 5.11 30.28 -19.93
N PRO A 170 4.08 31.12 -19.69
CA PRO A 170 2.68 30.68 -19.66
C PRO A 170 2.17 30.18 -21.02
N ASP A 171 2.70 30.74 -22.12
CA ASP A 171 2.32 30.40 -23.50
C ASP A 171 3.15 29.25 -24.09
N TYR A 172 3.98 28.57 -23.28
CA TYR A 172 4.79 27.45 -23.74
C TYR A 172 3.91 26.26 -24.15
N GLN A 173 4.19 25.70 -25.33
CA GLN A 173 3.52 24.48 -25.80
C GLN A 173 4.33 23.26 -25.37
N PRO A 174 3.86 22.48 -24.37
CA PRO A 174 4.59 21.31 -23.90
C PRO A 174 4.62 20.19 -24.94
N SER A 175 5.74 19.47 -25.00
CA SER A 175 5.80 18.19 -25.70
C SER A 175 4.98 17.12 -24.98
N GLU A 176 4.53 16.13 -25.75
CA GLU A 176 3.86 14.94 -25.21
C GLU A 176 4.84 14.08 -24.38
N VAL A 177 4.28 13.25 -23.49
CA VAL A 177 5.08 12.30 -22.71
C VAL A 177 5.68 11.26 -23.65
N GLY A 178 7.01 11.24 -23.77
CA GLY A 178 7.72 10.28 -24.60
C GLY A 178 8.25 9.07 -23.81
N ASP A 179 8.40 7.95 -24.49
CA ASP A 179 9.07 6.76 -23.96
C ASP A 179 10.58 7.00 -23.71
N TRP A 180 11.15 6.19 -22.83
CA TRP A 180 12.59 6.12 -22.57
C TRP A 180 13.35 5.60 -23.79
N THR A 181 14.44 6.26 -24.18
CA THR A 181 15.28 5.87 -25.34
C THR A 181 16.69 5.44 -24.93
N GLU A 182 17.46 4.84 -25.84
CA GLU A 182 18.87 4.50 -25.59
C GLU A 182 19.78 5.71 -25.31
N ASP A 183 19.34 6.94 -25.64
CA ASP A 183 20.08 8.16 -25.31
C ASP A 183 19.89 8.52 -23.83
N ASP A 184 18.71 8.22 -23.27
CA ASP A 184 18.41 8.40 -21.85
C ASP A 184 19.10 7.32 -20.97
N GLU A 185 19.98 6.49 -21.54
CA GLU A 185 20.79 5.48 -20.84
C GLU A 185 22.30 5.84 -20.83
N LYS A 186 22.66 7.02 -21.35
CA LYS A 186 24.05 7.49 -21.53
C LYS A 186 24.22 8.89 -20.95
N LEU A 187 25.43 9.24 -20.51
CA LEU A 187 25.77 10.64 -20.24
C LEU A 187 26.15 11.34 -21.55
N PRO A 188 25.65 12.55 -21.84
CA PRO A 188 26.14 13.36 -22.96
C PRO A 188 27.62 13.71 -22.81
N ASP A 189 28.34 13.93 -23.92
CA ASP A 189 29.76 14.30 -23.90
C ASP A 189 30.04 15.73 -23.36
N GLY A 190 29.00 16.57 -23.23
CA GLY A 190 29.13 17.96 -22.81
C GLY A 190 27.83 18.58 -22.29
N PRO A 191 27.78 19.91 -22.10
CA PRO A 191 26.65 20.58 -21.45
C PRO A 191 25.39 20.63 -22.31
N GLN A 192 24.35 19.90 -21.88
CA GLN A 192 23.01 19.93 -22.45
C GLN A 192 21.98 19.42 -21.42
N ALA A 193 20.69 19.63 -21.70
CA ALA A 193 19.61 18.96 -20.98
C ALA A 193 19.60 17.45 -21.28
N PHE A 194 19.34 16.63 -20.27
CA PHE A 194 19.15 15.19 -20.45
C PHE A 194 18.34 14.53 -19.32
N TYR A 195 17.88 13.31 -19.60
CA TYR A 195 17.42 12.34 -18.62
C TYR A 195 18.43 11.20 -18.54
N LEU A 196 18.55 10.58 -17.37
CA LEU A 196 19.32 9.36 -17.19
C LEU A 196 18.49 8.35 -16.39
N ARG A 197 18.20 7.22 -17.03
CA ARG A 197 17.42 6.14 -16.45
C ARG A 197 18.16 5.44 -15.31
N ALA A 198 17.41 4.95 -14.32
CA ALA A 198 17.94 4.32 -13.13
C ALA A 198 18.93 3.19 -13.44
N ASN A 199 20.15 3.34 -12.92
CA ASN A 199 21.25 2.35 -12.99
C ASN A 199 21.81 2.01 -14.39
N THR A 200 21.39 2.68 -15.46
CA THR A 200 21.87 2.39 -16.83
C THR A 200 23.20 3.10 -17.15
N GLY A 201 23.35 4.34 -16.68
CA GLY A 201 24.50 5.21 -16.92
C GLY A 201 25.87 4.63 -16.56
N PRO A 202 26.96 5.19 -17.13
CA PRO A 202 28.30 4.61 -17.11
C PRO A 202 28.84 4.45 -15.70
N ARG A 203 29.77 3.49 -15.53
CA ARG A 203 30.29 3.07 -14.22
C ARG A 203 31.81 2.97 -14.26
N TRP A 204 32.47 3.36 -13.17
CA TRP A 204 33.91 3.18 -12.95
C TRP A 204 34.15 2.39 -11.69
N MET A 205 35.16 1.53 -11.69
CA MET A 205 35.53 0.69 -10.57
C MET A 205 36.98 0.92 -10.18
N PHE A 206 37.22 1.22 -8.90
CA PHE A 206 38.57 1.35 -8.33
C PHE A 206 38.63 0.75 -6.92
N GLY A 207 39.46 -0.27 -6.72
CA GLY A 207 39.86 -0.73 -5.38
C GLY A 207 38.72 -1.06 -4.41
N GLY A 208 37.63 -1.65 -4.91
CA GLY A 208 36.42 -1.96 -4.13
C GLY A 208 35.36 -0.86 -4.11
N ILE A 209 35.60 0.32 -4.69
CA ILE A 209 34.62 1.40 -4.82
C ILE A 209 34.12 1.45 -6.27
N MET A 210 32.81 1.48 -6.47
CA MET A 210 32.16 1.78 -7.75
C MET A 210 31.60 3.19 -7.72
N SER A 211 31.81 3.95 -8.80
CA SER A 211 31.15 5.23 -9.07
C SER A 211 30.21 5.07 -10.26
N ARG A 212 28.94 5.42 -10.11
CA ARG A 212 27.95 5.54 -11.18
C ARG A 212 27.46 7.00 -11.24
N PRO A 213 28.13 7.89 -12.00
CA PRO A 213 27.73 9.29 -12.14
C PRO A 213 26.33 9.44 -12.74
N PHE A 214 25.57 10.37 -12.17
CA PHE A 214 24.35 10.92 -12.75
C PHE A 214 24.64 12.18 -13.59
N VAL A 215 25.58 13.01 -13.12
CA VAL A 215 26.13 14.16 -13.86
C VAL A 215 27.57 14.38 -13.40
N THR A 216 28.45 14.82 -14.31
CA THR A 216 29.82 15.23 -13.99
C THR A 216 30.06 16.68 -14.40
N THR A 217 31.19 17.23 -13.97
CA THR A 217 31.63 18.58 -14.34
C THR A 217 31.71 18.81 -15.86
N ALA A 218 31.79 17.75 -16.69
CA ALA A 218 31.74 17.87 -18.15
C ALA A 218 30.33 18.25 -18.68
N GLN A 219 29.26 17.68 -18.11
CA GLN A 219 27.88 18.04 -18.46
C GLN A 219 27.39 19.27 -17.69
N SER A 220 27.94 19.50 -16.49
CA SER A 220 27.55 20.63 -15.66
C SER A 220 28.25 21.96 -16.02
N SER A 221 29.09 22.03 -17.05
CA SER A 221 29.98 23.19 -17.27
C SER A 221 30.87 23.55 -16.06
N GLY A 222 31.24 22.56 -15.24
CA GLY A 222 32.10 22.72 -14.06
C GLY A 222 31.40 22.95 -12.72
N VAL A 223 30.11 23.33 -12.70
CA VAL A 223 29.45 23.79 -11.46
C VAL A 223 29.06 22.72 -10.43
N CYS A 224 28.92 21.44 -10.81
CA CYS A 224 28.59 20.36 -9.89
C CYS A 224 28.95 18.96 -10.42
N ALA A 225 28.98 17.97 -9.53
CA ALA A 225 28.96 16.56 -9.89
C ALA A 225 28.04 15.80 -8.93
N ILE A 226 27.38 14.75 -9.44
CA ILE A 226 26.50 13.90 -8.64
C ILE A 226 26.73 12.45 -9.06
N SER A 227 27.03 11.57 -8.09
CA SER A 227 27.31 10.15 -8.36
C SER A 227 26.78 9.23 -7.27
N SER A 228 26.31 8.05 -7.69
CA SER A 228 26.09 6.91 -6.79
C SER A 228 27.44 6.24 -6.51
N ILE A 229 27.88 6.30 -5.27
CA ILE A 229 29.09 5.67 -4.77
C ILE A 229 28.70 4.40 -4.02
N GLU A 230 29.23 3.26 -4.44
CA GLU A 230 28.84 1.94 -3.97
C GLU A 230 30.04 1.10 -3.55
N SER A 231 29.93 0.40 -2.42
CA SER A 231 30.96 -0.53 -1.96
C SER A 231 30.40 -1.57 -0.98
N SER A 232 31.28 -2.41 -0.43
CA SER A 232 30.96 -3.50 0.48
C SER A 232 31.98 -3.59 1.61
N GLN A 233 31.51 -3.82 2.84
CA GLN A 233 32.35 -4.18 3.98
C GLN A 233 33.23 -5.42 3.71
N VAL A 234 32.78 -6.32 2.82
CA VAL A 234 33.49 -7.56 2.47
C VAL A 234 34.81 -7.28 1.74
N TYR A 235 34.95 -6.11 1.10
CA TYR A 235 36.17 -5.71 0.42
C TYR A 235 37.27 -5.20 1.35
N GLY A 236 36.94 -4.93 2.63
CA GLY A 236 37.89 -4.38 3.60
C GLY A 236 38.23 -2.91 3.33
N SER A 237 39.48 -2.52 3.64
CA SER A 237 39.91 -1.12 3.52
C SER A 237 40.13 -0.73 2.05
N THR A 238 39.51 0.37 1.65
CA THR A 238 39.60 0.95 0.30
C THR A 238 40.47 2.23 0.33
N LEU A 239 40.64 2.91 -0.81
CA LEU A 239 41.25 4.24 -0.81
C LEU A 239 40.44 5.24 0.04
N PHE A 240 39.12 5.10 0.11
CA PHE A 240 38.27 6.01 0.88
C PHE A 240 38.42 5.84 2.40
N SER A 241 38.94 4.70 2.87
CA SER A 241 39.34 4.49 4.26
C SER A 241 40.50 5.38 4.72
N LYS A 242 41.15 6.12 3.81
CA LYS A 242 42.27 7.04 4.10
C LYS A 242 41.75 8.47 4.18
N TYR A 243 42.32 9.27 5.09
CA TYR A 243 41.98 10.68 5.21
C TYR A 243 42.33 11.42 3.92
N MET A 244 41.31 12.04 3.33
CA MET A 244 41.41 12.91 2.16
C MET A 244 40.88 14.30 2.49
N THR A 245 41.48 15.31 1.88
CA THR A 245 41.08 16.72 1.99
C THR A 245 40.94 17.30 0.60
N PHE A 246 39.73 17.66 0.21
CA PHE A 246 39.46 18.46 -0.98
C PHE A 246 39.58 19.93 -0.58
N ARG A 247 40.42 20.72 -1.26
CA ARG A 247 40.66 22.11 -0.84
C ARG A 247 39.54 23.08 -1.21
N THR A 248 38.83 22.81 -2.30
CA THR A 248 37.87 23.72 -2.93
C THR A 248 36.46 23.16 -3.09
N VAL A 249 36.25 21.85 -2.86
CA VAL A 249 34.98 21.16 -3.14
C VAL A 249 34.25 20.78 -1.85
N ASP A 250 33.05 21.34 -1.65
CA ASP A 250 32.13 20.97 -0.58
C ASP A 250 31.40 19.66 -0.94
N HIS A 251 31.21 18.77 0.04
CA HIS A 251 30.56 17.46 -0.16
C HIS A 251 29.28 17.35 0.66
N CYS A 252 28.18 16.95 0.02
CA CYS A 252 26.94 16.53 0.67
C CYS A 252 26.68 15.07 0.31
N LEU A 253 26.83 14.17 1.29
CA LEU A 253 26.74 12.72 1.10
C LEU A 253 25.46 12.21 1.77
N CYS A 254 24.56 11.62 0.99
CA CYS A 254 23.26 11.14 1.45
C CYS A 254 23.20 9.61 1.35
N VAL A 255 23.07 8.90 2.46
CA VAL A 255 23.06 7.42 2.47
C VAL A 255 21.72 6.90 1.95
N GLN A 256 21.76 6.07 0.91
CA GLN A 256 20.57 5.49 0.27
C GLN A 256 20.33 4.04 0.64
N GLU A 257 21.39 3.25 0.82
CA GLU A 257 21.30 1.86 1.28
C GLU A 257 22.47 1.53 2.20
N GLY A 258 22.23 0.69 3.20
CA GLY A 258 23.27 0.17 4.10
C GLY A 258 23.71 1.16 5.17
N THR A 259 25.02 1.18 5.46
CA THR A 259 25.62 1.98 6.55
C THR A 259 26.97 2.52 6.12
N LEU A 260 27.19 3.82 6.33
CA LEU A 260 28.43 4.54 6.07
C LEU A 260 29.07 4.95 7.41
N LEU A 261 30.36 4.69 7.59
CA LEU A 261 31.17 5.26 8.66
C LEU A 261 31.91 6.48 8.12
N VAL A 262 31.71 7.64 8.72
CA VAL A 262 32.39 8.89 8.37
C VAL A 262 33.34 9.25 9.51
N ARG A 263 34.62 9.41 9.18
CA ARG A 263 35.68 9.74 10.15
C ARG A 263 36.22 11.11 9.79
N LEU A 264 36.06 12.11 10.66
CA LEU A 264 36.63 13.45 10.48
C LEU A 264 37.90 13.58 11.33
N LYS A 265 38.96 14.16 10.77
CA LYS A 265 40.24 14.27 11.46
C LYS A 265 40.10 15.14 12.72
N GLY A 266 40.36 14.56 13.90
CA GLY A 266 40.17 15.23 15.20
C GLY A 266 38.75 15.13 15.80
N ALA A 267 37.91 14.27 15.22
CA ALA A 267 36.60 13.88 15.75
C ALA A 267 36.54 12.36 16.02
N PRO A 268 35.63 11.89 16.90
CA PRO A 268 35.21 10.49 16.91
C PRO A 268 34.49 10.12 15.60
N ASP A 269 34.57 8.84 15.25
CA ASP A 269 33.87 8.28 14.09
C ASP A 269 32.34 8.41 14.24
N ALA A 270 31.66 8.75 13.14
CA ALA A 270 30.21 8.88 13.07
C ALA A 270 29.62 7.82 12.14
N VAL A 271 28.53 7.18 12.57
CA VAL A 271 27.81 6.16 11.78
C VAL A 271 26.56 6.79 11.17
N PHE A 272 26.39 6.60 9.87
CA PHE A 272 25.26 7.07 9.08
C PHE A 272 24.50 5.90 8.46
N ARG A 273 23.18 6.00 8.47
CA ARG A 273 22.22 5.02 7.96
C ARG A 273 21.38 5.61 6.84
N GLU A 274 20.65 4.75 6.14
CA GLU A 274 19.67 5.12 5.12
C GLU A 274 18.82 6.35 5.50
N GLY A 275 18.77 7.32 4.61
CA GLY A 275 18.08 8.60 4.78
C GLY A 275 18.86 9.70 5.51
N GLU A 276 19.96 9.38 6.19
CA GLU A 276 20.80 10.38 6.88
C GLU A 276 21.82 11.02 5.93
N THR A 277 22.12 12.30 6.16
CA THR A 277 23.01 13.12 5.33
C THR A 277 24.17 13.68 6.15
N VAL A 278 25.38 13.64 5.59
CA VAL A 278 26.53 14.39 6.11
C VAL A 278 26.92 15.49 5.13
N VAL A 279 27.24 16.67 5.64
CA VAL A 279 27.81 17.78 4.88
C VAL A 279 29.21 18.07 5.40
N ILE A 280 30.19 18.03 4.50
CA ILE A 280 31.62 18.13 4.78
C ILE A 280 32.20 19.28 3.96
N PRO A 281 32.51 20.44 4.57
CA PRO A 281 33.04 21.56 3.83
C PRO A 281 34.46 21.36 3.31
N ALA A 282 34.79 22.05 2.22
CA ALA A 282 36.11 22.08 1.62
C ALA A 282 37.17 22.52 2.66
N GLY A 283 38.30 21.83 2.66
CA GLY A 283 39.38 21.95 3.64
C GLY A 283 39.23 21.03 4.87
N GLN A 284 38.06 20.41 5.10
CA GLN A 284 37.92 19.38 6.13
C GLN A 284 38.51 18.05 5.65
N ALA A 285 39.42 17.47 6.44
CA ALA A 285 39.92 16.12 6.22
C ALA A 285 38.90 15.07 6.69
N PHE A 286 38.52 14.13 5.81
CA PHE A 286 37.57 13.05 6.09
C PHE A 286 38.00 11.70 5.50
N ALA A 287 37.47 10.61 6.03
CA ALA A 287 37.58 9.26 5.48
C ALA A 287 36.21 8.55 5.57
N LEU A 288 35.96 7.60 4.68
CA LEU A 288 34.72 6.85 4.56
C LEU A 288 34.98 5.34 4.59
N ASP A 289 34.24 4.59 5.41
CA ASP A 289 34.21 3.13 5.35
C ASP A 289 32.77 2.63 5.19
N PHE A 290 32.60 1.59 4.38
CA PHE A 290 31.28 1.03 4.06
C PHE A 290 31.02 -0.14 5.01
N ALA A 291 30.16 0.07 6.00
CA ALA A 291 30.01 -0.80 7.17
C ALA A 291 28.94 -1.90 7.01
N SER A 292 28.28 -1.96 5.85
CA SER A 292 27.30 -2.99 5.48
C SER A 292 27.82 -3.87 4.35
N ARG A 293 27.26 -5.10 4.21
CA ARG A 293 27.58 -6.02 3.10
C ARG A 293 27.35 -5.39 1.72
N TYR A 294 26.43 -4.44 1.64
CA TYR A 294 26.30 -3.49 0.54
C TYR A 294 25.99 -2.13 1.16
N ALA A 295 26.58 -1.06 0.62
CA ALA A 295 26.19 0.30 0.95
C ALA A 295 26.27 1.19 -0.30
N ARG A 296 25.23 2.02 -0.48
CA ARG A 296 25.11 3.03 -1.54
C ARG A 296 24.93 4.39 -0.91
N ILE A 297 25.72 5.36 -1.36
CA ILE A 297 25.55 6.77 -1.00
C ILE A 297 25.43 7.59 -2.28
N TRP A 298 24.63 8.65 -2.26
CA TRP A 298 24.62 9.66 -3.31
C TRP A 298 25.49 10.83 -2.86
N SER A 299 26.54 11.09 -3.63
CA SER A 299 27.46 12.21 -3.41
C SER A 299 27.03 13.37 -4.29
N PHE A 300 26.76 14.52 -3.67
CA PHE A 300 26.53 15.80 -4.34
C PHE A 300 27.72 16.71 -4.02
N THR A 301 28.35 17.28 -5.06
CA THR A 301 29.51 18.17 -4.94
C THR A 301 29.40 19.37 -5.87
N ASP A 302 30.00 20.48 -5.48
CA ASP A 302 30.11 21.74 -6.25
C ASP A 302 31.35 21.77 -7.17
N GLY A 303 31.79 20.59 -7.61
CA GLY A 303 32.98 20.39 -8.42
C GLY A 303 33.38 18.92 -8.48
N ASN A 304 34.61 18.66 -8.92
CA ASN A 304 35.17 17.30 -9.02
C ASN A 304 35.45 16.72 -7.62
N GLY A 305 34.57 15.82 -7.16
CA GLY A 305 34.60 15.22 -5.83
C GLY A 305 35.24 13.83 -5.80
N ILE A 306 34.75 13.02 -4.86
CA ILE A 306 35.15 11.63 -4.68
C ILE A 306 34.89 10.75 -5.92
N GLU A 307 33.90 11.09 -6.76
CA GLU A 307 33.62 10.42 -8.04
C GLU A 307 34.74 10.62 -9.06
N ALA A 308 35.27 11.84 -9.19
CA ALA A 308 36.36 12.16 -10.11
C ALA A 308 37.66 11.43 -9.73
N LEU A 309 37.89 11.18 -8.44
CA LEU A 309 39.01 10.36 -7.96
C LEU A 309 38.86 8.90 -8.43
N VAL A 310 37.66 8.31 -8.33
CA VAL A 310 37.36 6.96 -8.86
C VAL A 310 37.46 6.92 -10.38
N HIS A 311 37.05 7.97 -11.10
CA HIS A 311 37.13 8.00 -12.57
C HIS A 311 38.56 8.10 -13.08
N ARG A 312 39.45 8.84 -12.38
CA ARG A 312 40.87 8.99 -12.78
C ARG A 312 41.74 7.80 -12.43
N LEU A 313 41.44 7.10 -11.33
CA LEU A 313 42.23 5.95 -10.87
C LEU A 313 41.65 4.60 -11.31
N GLY A 314 40.33 4.53 -11.48
CA GLY A 314 39.60 3.33 -11.85
C GLY A 314 39.53 3.08 -13.34
N THR A 315 38.88 1.97 -13.69
CA THR A 315 38.59 1.60 -15.07
C THR A 315 37.07 1.59 -15.32
N PRO A 316 36.62 1.83 -16.56
CA PRO A 316 35.23 1.63 -16.93
C PRO A 316 34.77 0.20 -16.62
N PHE A 317 33.62 0.07 -15.97
CA PHE A 317 33.10 -1.18 -15.45
C PHE A 317 31.78 -1.56 -16.14
N THR A 318 31.79 -2.70 -16.82
CA THR A 318 30.63 -3.15 -17.61
C THR A 318 29.53 -3.76 -16.74
N GLY A 319 29.90 -4.37 -15.60
CA GLY A 319 28.95 -4.93 -14.63
C GLY A 319 28.00 -3.86 -14.09
N VAL A 320 26.75 -4.25 -13.80
CA VAL A 320 25.71 -3.34 -13.30
C VAL A 320 25.76 -3.21 -11.77
N ILE A 321 26.15 -4.29 -11.10
CA ILE A 321 26.27 -4.44 -9.64
C ILE A 321 27.73 -4.70 -9.23
N LEU A 322 28.02 -4.52 -7.94
CA LEU A 322 29.33 -4.84 -7.36
C LEU A 322 29.73 -6.32 -7.59
N PRO A 323 30.99 -6.60 -7.95
CA PRO A 323 31.50 -7.97 -8.14
C PRO A 323 31.70 -8.72 -6.81
N ASP A 324 31.73 -10.06 -6.82
CA ASP A 324 31.96 -10.85 -5.59
C ASP A 324 33.33 -10.61 -4.93
N GLN A 325 34.32 -10.11 -5.68
CA GLN A 325 35.66 -9.78 -5.20
C GLN A 325 36.07 -8.39 -5.67
N ALA A 326 36.70 -7.61 -4.80
CA ALA A 326 37.23 -6.29 -5.14
C ALA A 326 38.37 -6.43 -6.19
N PRO A 327 38.38 -5.59 -7.25
CA PRO A 327 39.56 -5.47 -8.10
C PRO A 327 40.77 -5.01 -7.30
N ALA A 328 41.93 -5.63 -7.55
CA ALA A 328 43.19 -5.20 -6.97
C ALA A 328 43.54 -3.77 -7.42
N TRP A 329 44.15 -3.00 -6.53
CA TRP A 329 44.60 -1.63 -6.77
C TRP A 329 45.94 -1.38 -6.07
N ASP A 330 46.69 -0.40 -6.55
CA ASP A 330 47.92 0.08 -5.92
C ASP A 330 47.92 1.61 -5.77
N SER A 331 48.83 2.12 -4.94
CA SER A 331 48.92 3.55 -4.64
C SER A 331 49.79 4.34 -5.61
N ALA A 332 50.42 3.73 -6.62
CA ALA A 332 51.47 4.37 -7.43
C ALA A 332 50.94 5.57 -8.24
N ASN A 333 49.69 5.50 -8.69
CA ASN A 333 49.06 6.57 -9.47
C ASN A 333 48.26 7.58 -8.62
N VAL A 334 48.09 7.33 -7.31
CA VAL A 334 47.26 8.16 -6.42
C VAL A 334 47.81 9.58 -6.29
N GLU A 335 49.12 9.73 -6.09
CA GLU A 335 49.75 11.07 -5.98
C GLU A 335 49.53 11.91 -7.24
N SER A 336 49.71 11.30 -8.42
CA SER A 336 49.48 11.98 -9.71
C SER A 336 48.01 12.39 -9.91
N ALA A 337 47.07 11.49 -9.60
CA ALA A 337 45.63 11.78 -9.74
C ALA A 337 45.17 12.89 -8.79
N THR A 338 45.62 12.87 -7.54
CA THR A 338 45.26 13.85 -6.49
C THR A 338 45.81 15.25 -6.79
N ALA A 339 47.04 15.36 -7.29
CA ALA A 339 47.63 16.64 -7.67
C ALA A 339 46.81 17.38 -8.73
N GLY A 340 46.23 16.67 -9.71
CA GLY A 340 45.38 17.25 -10.73
C GLY A 340 43.91 17.46 -10.32
N LEU A 341 43.54 17.18 -9.07
CA LEU A 341 42.21 17.39 -8.49
C LEU A 341 42.22 18.33 -7.27
N ASP A 342 43.39 18.86 -6.90
CA ASP A 342 43.62 19.62 -5.65
C ASP A 342 43.16 18.88 -4.37
N ILE A 343 43.40 17.56 -4.36
CA ILE A 343 43.14 16.67 -3.22
C ILE A 343 44.47 16.40 -2.50
N THR A 344 44.43 16.30 -1.17
CA THR A 344 45.53 15.75 -0.36
C THR A 344 45.07 14.45 0.31
N ILE A 345 45.80 13.34 0.16
CA ILE A 345 45.48 12.04 0.79
C ILE A 345 46.63 11.59 1.70
N GLU A 346 46.31 11.20 2.94
CA GLU A 346 47.29 10.79 3.95
C GLU A 346 47.65 9.29 3.83
N LEU A 347 48.53 8.97 2.87
CA LEU A 347 49.00 7.59 2.63
C LEU A 347 50.05 7.11 3.67
N TYR A 348 50.81 8.04 4.27
CA TYR A 348 52.04 7.77 5.03
C TYR A 348 51.85 6.91 6.29
N VAL A 349 50.69 6.99 6.95
CA VAL A 349 50.41 6.20 8.18
C VAL A 349 50.38 4.71 7.89
N SER A 350 49.84 4.29 6.74
CA SER A 350 49.74 2.87 6.40
C SER A 350 51.09 2.22 6.11
N ASP A 351 52.06 3.00 5.58
CA ASP A 351 53.41 2.49 5.32
C ASP A 351 54.22 2.37 6.62
N LEU A 352 53.95 3.23 7.61
CA LEU A 352 54.45 3.09 8.99
C LEU A 352 53.82 1.89 9.71
N GLU A 353 52.50 1.72 9.66
CA GLU A 353 51.80 0.57 10.25
C GLU A 353 52.33 -0.76 9.68
N LYS A 354 52.49 -0.84 8.35
CA LYS A 354 53.03 -2.02 7.67
C LYS A 354 54.48 -2.30 8.04
N ARG A 355 55.31 -1.26 8.22
CA ARG A 355 56.68 -1.38 8.77
C ARG A 355 56.69 -1.81 10.23
N VAL A 356 55.75 -1.34 11.05
CA VAL A 356 55.60 -1.76 12.46
C VAL A 356 55.20 -3.24 12.51
N GLU A 357 54.24 -3.69 11.70
CA GLU A 357 53.84 -5.09 11.60
C GLU A 357 55.02 -6.00 11.17
N GLU A 358 55.79 -5.59 10.15
CA GLU A 358 57.01 -6.29 9.75
C GLU A 358 58.06 -6.35 10.87
N LEU A 359 58.31 -5.23 11.56
CA LEU A 359 59.27 -5.16 12.66
C LEU A 359 58.81 -6.01 13.85
N SER A 360 57.52 -6.02 14.18
CA SER A 360 56.92 -6.89 15.21
C SER A 360 56.94 -8.37 14.81
N SER A 361 56.91 -8.71 13.52
CA SER A 361 57.12 -10.07 13.02
C SER A 361 58.59 -10.51 13.12
N LYS A 362 59.52 -9.61 12.76
CA LYS A 362 60.98 -9.80 12.90
C LYS A 362 61.40 -9.93 14.38
N LEU A 363 60.77 -9.18 15.29
CA LEU A 363 61.00 -9.28 16.73
C LEU A 363 60.58 -10.66 17.27
N ARG A 364 59.35 -11.12 16.94
CA ARG A 364 58.84 -12.43 17.35
C ARG A 364 59.68 -13.60 16.83
N THR A 365 60.26 -13.47 15.64
CA THR A 365 61.19 -14.50 15.11
C THR A 365 62.56 -14.46 15.80
N LEU A 366 63.09 -13.29 16.18
CA LEU A 366 64.30 -13.19 16.99
C LEU A 366 64.11 -13.76 18.41
N GLU A 367 62.99 -13.47 19.06
CA GLU A 367 62.63 -14.04 20.37
C GLU A 367 62.55 -15.58 20.32
N SER A 368 62.07 -16.16 19.21
CA SER A 368 62.04 -17.61 19.00
C SER A 368 63.41 -18.28 18.78
N SER A 369 64.49 -17.49 18.63
CA SER A 369 65.84 -17.99 18.32
C SER A 369 66.80 -18.10 19.52
N GLY A 370 66.37 -17.68 20.72
CA GLY A 370 67.12 -17.86 21.96
C GLY A 370 67.02 -19.28 22.53
N ALA A 371 68.07 -20.09 22.37
CA ALA A 371 68.19 -21.43 22.98
C ALA A 371 68.23 -21.35 24.54
N SER A 372 67.98 -22.39 25.35
CA SER A 372 68.41 -23.81 25.27
C SER A 372 67.78 -24.61 26.46
N PRO A 373 68.13 -25.89 26.78
CA PRO A 373 67.71 -27.14 26.12
C PRO A 373 67.13 -28.23 27.07
N GLN A 374 66.50 -29.31 26.56
CA GLN A 374 66.78 -30.76 26.81
C GLN A 374 65.63 -31.74 26.40
N PRO A 375 65.88 -33.06 26.22
CA PRO A 375 65.14 -33.94 25.26
C PRO A 375 64.67 -35.31 25.90
N PRO A 376 64.51 -36.49 25.21
CA PRO A 376 64.23 -36.87 23.80
C PRO A 376 63.16 -38.01 23.54
N ARG A 377 62.62 -38.08 22.29
CA ARG A 377 62.22 -39.31 21.49
C ARG A 377 61.00 -40.17 21.93
N LEU A 378 60.33 -41.02 21.12
CA LEU A 378 60.41 -41.50 19.69
C LEU A 378 59.02 -41.30 19.01
N ALA A 379 58.77 -41.08 17.70
CA ALA A 379 59.38 -41.43 16.40
C ALA A 379 58.76 -42.64 15.64
N LYS A 380 57.99 -42.38 14.58
CA LYS A 380 58.04 -43.09 13.26
C LYS A 380 57.24 -42.36 12.16
N ALA A 381 57.73 -42.44 10.92
CA ALA A 381 57.15 -41.80 9.72
C ALA A 381 57.49 -42.62 8.45
N LEU A 382 56.72 -42.42 7.35
CA LEU A 382 56.96 -42.69 5.91
C LEU A 382 55.57 -42.78 5.22
N GLY A 383 55.30 -42.31 3.99
CA GLY A 383 56.12 -41.63 2.98
C GLY A 383 55.25 -40.98 1.86
N SER A 384 55.90 -40.32 0.89
CA SER A 384 55.41 -39.25 0.00
C SER A 384 54.80 -39.62 -1.38
N ARG A 385 53.78 -38.84 -1.85
CA ARG A 385 53.53 -38.21 -3.21
C ARG A 385 53.67 -39.04 -4.54
N PRO A 386 53.30 -38.55 -5.77
CA PRO A 386 52.67 -37.27 -6.21
C PRO A 386 51.51 -37.33 -7.27
N ALA A 387 50.86 -36.17 -7.47
CA ALA A 387 50.26 -35.52 -8.69
C ALA A 387 49.67 -36.27 -9.93
N ALA A 388 48.51 -35.78 -10.42
CA ALA A 388 48.11 -35.74 -11.85
C ALA A 388 46.99 -34.69 -12.11
N GLN A 389 46.81 -34.25 -13.38
CA GLN A 389 45.80 -33.28 -13.87
C GLN A 389 44.80 -33.96 -14.87
N PRO A 390 43.75 -33.27 -15.40
CA PRO A 390 42.47 -33.92 -15.78
C PRO A 390 42.30 -34.31 -17.27
N ILE A 391 41.35 -35.21 -17.55
CA ILE A 391 40.80 -35.51 -18.89
C ILE A 391 39.24 -35.62 -18.81
N THR A 392 38.62 -35.47 -19.98
CA THR A 392 37.24 -35.07 -20.31
C THR A 392 36.20 -36.19 -20.45
N THR A 393 34.96 -35.79 -20.80
CA THR A 393 33.82 -36.55 -21.38
C THR A 393 32.96 -37.39 -20.40
N ALA A 394 31.68 -37.69 -20.66
CA ALA A 394 30.58 -37.02 -21.40
C ALA A 394 29.31 -37.87 -21.25
N THR A 395 28.11 -37.28 -21.20
CA THR A 395 26.85 -37.96 -21.60
C THR A 395 25.71 -36.95 -21.86
N PRO A 396 24.70 -37.28 -22.70
CA PRO A 396 23.82 -36.29 -23.33
C PRO A 396 22.36 -36.35 -22.85
N CYS A 397 21.58 -35.33 -23.24
CA CYS A 397 20.14 -35.47 -23.49
C CYS A 397 19.71 -34.49 -24.58
N SER A 398 19.20 -35.01 -25.69
CA SER A 398 18.43 -34.27 -26.68
C SER A 398 17.13 -35.03 -26.95
N LEU A 399 16.00 -34.31 -26.93
CA LEU A 399 14.77 -34.65 -27.64
C LEU A 399 13.94 -33.38 -27.78
N SER A 400 13.24 -33.26 -28.92
CA SER A 400 12.71 -32.00 -29.46
C SER A 400 11.31 -31.63 -28.96
N GLN A 401 11.05 -30.34 -28.79
CA GLN A 401 9.69 -29.80 -28.74
C GLN A 401 9.11 -29.61 -30.14
N HIS A 402 7.82 -29.88 -30.29
CA HIS A 402 6.99 -29.50 -31.43
C HIS A 402 5.64 -29.01 -30.87
N GLU A 403 4.90 -28.24 -31.69
CA GLU A 403 3.58 -27.63 -31.41
C GLU A 403 3.65 -26.42 -30.44
N SER A 404 3.69 -25.14 -30.87
CA SER A 404 2.91 -24.36 -31.85
C SER A 404 1.64 -23.69 -31.28
N THR A 405 1.81 -22.48 -30.76
CA THR A 405 0.71 -21.53 -30.45
C THR A 405 0.45 -20.63 -31.68
N PRO A 406 -0.80 -20.40 -32.11
CA PRO A 406 -1.06 -19.55 -33.27
C PRO A 406 -0.94 -18.06 -32.91
N LYS A 407 -0.22 -17.32 -33.75
CA LYS A 407 -0.53 -15.91 -34.01
C LYS A 407 -1.47 -15.85 -35.21
N ASP A 408 -2.43 -14.93 -35.21
CA ASP A 408 -3.02 -14.41 -36.44
C ASP A 408 -3.23 -12.90 -36.28
N ASP A 409 -2.51 -12.13 -37.10
CA ASP A 409 -2.89 -10.79 -37.51
C ASP A 409 -3.70 -10.92 -38.80
N ALA A 410 -4.92 -10.39 -38.83
CA ALA A 410 -5.68 -10.27 -40.06
C ALA A 410 -6.49 -8.96 -40.08
N THR A 411 -6.02 -8.00 -40.87
CA THR A 411 -6.76 -6.79 -41.23
C THR A 411 -7.98 -7.15 -42.09
N VAL A 412 -9.19 -6.85 -41.60
CA VAL A 412 -10.41 -6.86 -42.40
C VAL A 412 -11.18 -5.56 -42.19
N SER A 413 -11.24 -4.76 -43.25
CA SER A 413 -12.15 -3.61 -43.35
C SER A 413 -13.58 -4.12 -43.54
N GLY A 414 -14.50 -3.74 -42.64
CA GLY A 414 -15.91 -4.12 -42.75
C GLY A 414 -16.79 -3.26 -41.85
N ASP A 415 -17.54 -2.33 -42.47
CA ASP A 415 -18.46 -1.44 -41.77
C ASP A 415 -19.67 -2.24 -41.22
N ASN A 416 -19.94 -2.09 -39.93
CA ASN A 416 -21.19 -2.51 -39.29
C ASN A 416 -21.32 -1.81 -37.93
N ARG A 417 -21.79 -0.56 -37.96
CA ARG A 417 -22.32 0.12 -36.78
C ARG A 417 -23.71 -0.43 -36.42
N ASP A 418 -23.77 -1.41 -35.53
CA ASP A 418 -24.86 -1.50 -34.55
C ASP A 418 -24.51 -2.44 -33.38
N GLY A 419 -24.96 -2.11 -32.15
CA GLY A 419 -24.79 -2.98 -30.97
C GLY A 419 -23.76 -2.54 -29.91
N SER A 420 -23.65 -1.24 -29.62
CA SER A 420 -23.01 -0.80 -28.36
C SER A 420 -23.94 -0.99 -27.15
N ALA A 421 -23.32 -1.10 -25.96
CA ALA A 421 -23.94 -1.14 -24.62
C ALA A 421 -24.69 -2.42 -24.18
N ASP A 422 -23.95 -3.34 -23.54
CA ASP A 422 -24.38 -3.91 -22.26
C ASP A 422 -23.19 -4.13 -21.28
N SER A 423 -23.39 -3.60 -20.07
CA SER A 423 -22.51 -3.51 -18.89
C SER A 423 -21.43 -4.58 -18.65
N THR A 424 -20.16 -4.14 -18.67
CA THR A 424 -19.23 -4.53 -17.60
C THR A 424 -19.65 -3.81 -16.32
N GLU A 425 -20.00 -4.55 -15.26
CA GLU A 425 -20.29 -3.97 -13.94
C GLU A 425 -19.05 -3.23 -13.43
N GLU A 426 -19.22 -1.99 -12.99
CA GLU A 426 -18.13 -1.05 -12.80
C GLU A 426 -17.28 -1.38 -11.56
N GLU A 427 -15.97 -1.47 -11.77
CA GLU A 427 -14.97 -1.63 -10.72
C GLU A 427 -14.78 -0.28 -9.99
N ILE A 428 -14.45 -0.33 -8.69
CA ILE A 428 -14.10 0.87 -7.91
C ILE A 428 -12.59 0.90 -7.67
N SER A 429 -11.98 2.03 -8.03
CA SER A 429 -10.58 2.34 -7.76
C SER A 429 -10.52 3.73 -7.17
N GLU A 430 -10.71 3.84 -5.86
CA GLU A 430 -10.70 5.10 -5.12
C GLU A 430 -9.45 5.25 -4.27
N PHE A 431 -9.11 6.50 -3.95
CA PHE A 431 -8.13 6.81 -2.93
C PHE A 431 -8.75 6.62 -1.53
N ASN A 432 -8.18 5.70 -0.75
CA ASN A 432 -8.54 5.53 0.65
C ASN A 432 -7.74 6.51 1.53
N HIS A 433 -8.38 7.61 1.92
CA HIS A 433 -7.83 8.69 2.75
C HIS A 433 -7.37 8.25 4.16
N HIS A 434 -7.65 7.01 4.58
CA HIS A 434 -7.13 6.47 5.85
C HIS A 434 -5.83 5.67 5.69
N THR A 435 -5.49 5.25 4.47
CA THR A 435 -4.27 4.47 4.17
C THR A 435 -3.32 5.20 3.22
N ASN A 436 -3.77 6.33 2.67
CA ASN A 436 -3.16 7.15 1.62
C ASN A 436 -2.70 6.32 0.42
N ARG A 437 -3.57 5.41 -0.02
CA ARG A 437 -3.35 4.48 -1.13
C ARG A 437 -4.62 4.36 -1.96
N ILE A 438 -4.45 4.09 -3.24
CA ILE A 438 -5.55 3.64 -4.09
C ILE A 438 -5.87 2.19 -3.71
N GLU A 439 -7.13 1.91 -3.41
CA GLU A 439 -7.61 0.55 -3.14
C GLU A 439 -8.56 0.11 -4.27
N PHE A 440 -8.14 -0.93 -4.99
CA PHE A 440 -8.93 -1.52 -6.07
C PHE A 440 -9.91 -2.57 -5.52
N HIS A 441 -11.17 -2.42 -5.90
CA HIS A 441 -12.31 -3.23 -5.52
C HIS A 441 -13.10 -3.60 -6.78
N GLY A 442 -12.95 -4.83 -7.26
CA GLY A 442 -13.56 -5.24 -8.52
C GLY A 442 -15.07 -5.41 -8.45
N SER A 443 -15.65 -5.72 -9.60
CA SER A 443 -17.09 -5.72 -9.89
C SER A 443 -17.97 -6.58 -8.97
N THR A 444 -17.42 -7.63 -8.34
CA THR A 444 -18.12 -8.52 -7.39
C THR A 444 -18.10 -8.02 -5.94
N SER A 445 -17.45 -6.90 -5.64
CA SER A 445 -17.21 -6.43 -4.27
C SER A 445 -18.36 -5.59 -3.69
N SER A 446 -18.50 -5.59 -2.36
CA SER A 446 -19.58 -4.85 -1.70
C SER A 446 -19.44 -3.33 -1.87
N ALA A 447 -18.21 -2.84 -2.04
CA ALA A 447 -17.95 -1.45 -2.41
C ALA A 447 -18.47 -1.15 -3.83
N ALA A 448 -18.07 -1.95 -4.84
CA ALA A 448 -18.56 -1.81 -6.21
C ALA A 448 -20.11 -1.81 -6.28
N PHE A 449 -20.76 -2.53 -5.37
CA PHE A 449 -22.22 -2.58 -5.32
C PHE A 449 -22.86 -1.27 -4.84
N ILE A 450 -22.23 -0.57 -3.90
CA ILE A 450 -22.72 0.72 -3.38
C ILE A 450 -22.42 1.83 -4.39
N GLY A 451 -21.22 1.88 -4.98
CA GLY A 451 -20.92 2.88 -6.02
C GLY A 451 -21.82 2.78 -7.26
N HIS A 452 -22.23 1.57 -7.64
CA HIS A 452 -23.27 1.40 -8.68
C HIS A 452 -24.64 1.95 -8.23
N LEU A 453 -25.00 1.82 -6.94
CA LEU A 453 -26.24 2.39 -6.39
C LEU A 453 -26.21 3.93 -6.33
N GLU A 454 -25.05 4.51 -6.05
CA GLU A 454 -24.79 5.96 -6.06
C GLU A 454 -24.94 6.52 -7.48
N LYS A 455 -24.23 5.95 -8.46
CA LYS A 455 -24.34 6.34 -9.88
C LYS A 455 -25.75 6.19 -10.45
N ALA A 456 -26.50 5.17 -10.02
CA ALA A 456 -27.89 4.97 -10.45
C ALA A 456 -28.85 6.11 -10.00
N ARG A 457 -28.43 6.96 -9.06
CA ARG A 457 -29.18 8.13 -8.58
C ARG A 457 -28.89 9.40 -9.40
N GLU A 458 -27.77 9.47 -10.12
CA GLU A 458 -27.37 10.68 -10.84
C GLU A 458 -28.26 10.92 -12.07
N PRO A 459 -28.79 12.14 -12.28
CA PRO A 459 -29.59 12.45 -13.45
C PRO A 459 -28.72 12.42 -14.72
N LYS A 460 -29.09 11.59 -15.69
CA LYS A 460 -28.41 11.49 -16.99
C LYS A 460 -28.33 12.87 -17.68
N ARG A 461 -27.18 13.52 -17.60
CA ARG A 461 -26.83 14.66 -18.46
C ARG A 461 -26.52 14.16 -19.89
N PRO A 462 -26.69 14.99 -20.93
CA PRO A 462 -26.26 14.66 -22.28
C PRO A 462 -24.76 14.33 -22.34
N GLU A 463 -24.36 13.43 -23.23
CA GLU A 463 -23.04 12.77 -23.26
C GLU A 463 -21.86 13.69 -23.68
N GLU A 464 -22.07 15.01 -23.80
CA GLU A 464 -21.06 16.01 -24.18
C GLU A 464 -20.39 16.71 -22.97
N GLN A 465 -20.67 16.29 -21.73
CA GLN A 465 -20.13 16.90 -20.49
C GLN A 465 -19.39 15.91 -19.55
N SER A 466 -18.81 14.83 -20.08
CA SER A 466 -18.16 13.77 -19.28
C SER A 466 -16.78 14.13 -18.67
N ASN A 467 -16.20 15.28 -19.00
CA ASN A 467 -14.83 15.67 -18.61
C ASN A 467 -14.75 16.78 -17.53
N LEU A 468 -15.84 17.05 -16.81
CA LEU A 468 -15.84 17.99 -15.67
C LEU A 468 -15.46 17.24 -14.38
N ARG A 469 -14.42 17.72 -13.67
CA ARG A 469 -14.07 17.23 -12.32
C ARG A 469 -15.26 17.43 -11.34
N PRO A 470 -15.47 16.52 -10.38
CA PRO A 470 -16.35 16.78 -9.24
C PRO A 470 -15.83 17.95 -8.38
N PRO A 471 -16.68 18.59 -7.56
CA PRO A 471 -16.26 19.67 -6.65
C PRO A 471 -15.35 19.17 -5.52
N ASP A 472 -14.66 20.10 -4.85
CA ASP A 472 -13.83 19.81 -3.67
C ASP A 472 -14.60 19.08 -2.57
N GLY A 473 -13.93 18.11 -1.94
CA GLY A 473 -14.53 17.21 -0.95
C GLY A 473 -15.18 15.97 -1.56
N SER A 474 -14.54 15.34 -2.57
CA SER A 474 -15.06 14.13 -3.20
C SER A 474 -15.25 12.99 -2.19
N TYR A 475 -16.51 12.63 -1.98
CA TYR A 475 -16.90 11.49 -1.16
C TYR A 475 -16.26 10.21 -1.70
N SER A 476 -15.35 9.62 -0.92
CA SER A 476 -14.84 8.27 -1.18
C SER A 476 -15.63 7.28 -0.35
N LEU A 477 -16.33 6.38 -1.03
CA LEU A 477 -17.00 5.23 -0.43
C LEU A 477 -16.00 4.30 0.27
N ILE A 478 -14.83 4.06 -0.33
CA ILE A 478 -13.80 3.20 0.28
C ILE A 478 -13.30 3.80 1.60
N SER A 479 -13.05 5.11 1.61
CA SER A 479 -12.64 5.84 2.82
C SER A 479 -13.76 5.82 3.87
N THR A 480 -15.01 6.02 3.43
CA THR A 480 -16.19 5.93 4.29
C THR A 480 -16.26 4.55 4.95
N LEU A 481 -16.18 3.46 4.21
CA LEU A 481 -16.29 2.10 4.76
C LEU A 481 -15.03 1.59 5.49
N HIS A 482 -13.94 2.35 5.49
CA HIS A 482 -12.71 1.95 6.17
C HIS A 482 -12.83 1.97 7.71
N ASN A 483 -12.27 0.93 8.35
CA ASN A 483 -12.12 0.85 9.80
C ASN A 483 -10.85 1.59 10.26
N SER A 484 -10.95 2.92 10.40
CA SER A 484 -9.86 3.78 10.88
C SER A 484 -9.36 3.45 12.31
N SER A 485 -10.10 2.65 13.08
CA SER A 485 -9.66 2.19 14.40
C SER A 485 -8.72 0.97 14.33
N PHE A 486 -8.57 0.36 13.15
CA PHE A 486 -7.69 -0.79 12.91
C PHE A 486 -6.61 -0.48 11.86
N SER A 487 -5.65 0.35 12.28
CA SER A 487 -4.41 0.62 11.54
C SER A 487 -3.23 -0.11 12.20
N PRO A 488 -2.81 -1.29 11.70
CA PRO A 488 -1.59 -1.92 12.17
C PRO A 488 -0.38 -1.20 11.60
N SER A 489 0.34 -0.50 12.47
CA SER A 489 1.60 0.16 12.17
C SER A 489 2.60 -0.84 11.58
N CYS A 490 3.27 -0.46 10.49
CA CYS A 490 4.46 -1.17 10.06
C CYS A 490 5.60 -0.82 11.04
N THR A 491 5.81 -1.64 12.07
CA THR A 491 6.83 -1.41 13.10
C THR A 491 8.23 -1.73 12.57
N THR A 492 8.77 -0.84 11.74
CA THR A 492 10.13 -0.91 11.17
C THR A 492 11.21 -0.39 12.15
N GLY A 493 11.07 -0.75 13.43
CA GLY A 493 12.08 -0.49 14.46
C GLY A 493 12.82 -1.78 14.84
N PRO A 494 14.11 -1.74 15.22
CA PRO A 494 14.83 -2.93 15.67
C PRO A 494 14.24 -3.47 16.97
N VAL A 495 13.53 -4.61 16.89
CA VAL A 495 12.99 -5.32 18.06
C VAL A 495 14.17 -5.80 18.93
N LYS A 496 14.29 -5.24 20.15
CA LYS A 496 15.34 -5.64 21.09
C LYS A 496 15.10 -7.09 21.57
N PRO A 497 16.14 -7.94 21.69
CA PRO A 497 16.01 -9.32 22.19
C PRO A 497 15.34 -9.45 23.56
N GLN A 498 15.40 -8.41 24.39
CA GLN A 498 14.78 -8.36 25.72
C GLN A 498 13.24 -8.43 25.70
N PHE A 499 12.57 -8.11 24.58
CA PHE A 499 11.10 -8.20 24.50
C PHE A 499 10.57 -9.64 24.69
N PHE A 500 11.41 -10.64 24.40
CA PHE A 500 11.03 -12.06 24.37
C PHE A 500 11.21 -12.80 25.71
N GLN A 501 11.58 -12.12 26.81
CA GLN A 501 12.01 -12.80 28.05
C GLN A 501 11.09 -12.64 29.28
N ASP A 502 10.13 -11.71 29.30
CA ASP A 502 9.34 -11.38 30.50
C ASP A 502 7.81 -11.37 30.29
N GLN A 503 7.25 -12.37 29.58
CA GLN A 503 5.79 -12.50 29.43
C GLN A 503 5.24 -13.76 30.14
N ASN A 504 4.23 -13.58 31.00
CA ASN A 504 3.38 -14.69 31.49
C ASN A 504 2.33 -15.15 30.45
N PHE A 505 2.58 -14.86 29.17
CA PHE A 505 1.77 -15.15 27.98
C PHE A 505 0.24 -15.01 28.16
N TYR A 506 -0.20 -14.00 28.91
CA TYR A 506 -1.62 -13.70 29.19
C TYR A 506 -2.41 -14.84 29.85
N PHE A 507 -1.76 -15.68 30.65
CA PHE A 507 -2.33 -16.86 31.32
C PHE A 507 -3.79 -16.69 31.79
N ASP A 508 -4.09 -15.64 32.56
CA ASP A 508 -5.41 -15.39 33.16
C ASP A 508 -6.53 -15.16 32.12
N GLN A 509 -6.21 -14.61 30.95
CA GLN A 509 -7.18 -14.36 29.87
C GLN A 509 -7.12 -15.44 28.78
N ALA A 510 -5.97 -16.09 28.61
CA ALA A 510 -5.67 -16.90 27.45
C ALA A 510 -6.64 -18.06 27.26
N TYR A 511 -7.00 -18.78 28.33
CA TYR A 511 -7.98 -19.87 28.24
C TYR A 511 -9.34 -19.40 27.69
N ALA A 512 -9.83 -18.24 28.15
CA ALA A 512 -11.10 -17.68 27.70
C ALA A 512 -11.06 -17.21 26.24
N PHE A 513 -9.91 -16.71 25.77
CA PHE A 513 -9.70 -16.29 24.39
C PHE A 513 -9.51 -17.50 23.46
N MET A 514 -8.62 -18.45 23.78
CA MET A 514 -8.45 -19.69 23.01
C MET A 514 -9.77 -20.45 22.86
N ASN A 515 -10.53 -20.60 23.96
CA ASN A 515 -11.85 -21.24 23.89
C ASN A 515 -12.82 -20.42 23.02
N GLY A 516 -12.72 -19.09 23.03
CA GLY A 516 -13.40 -18.19 22.10
C GLY A 516 -13.18 -18.53 20.62
N TYR A 517 -11.93 -18.80 20.23
CA TYR A 517 -11.58 -19.22 18.87
C TYR A 517 -12.04 -20.67 18.57
N PHE A 518 -11.63 -21.63 19.41
CA PHE A 518 -11.88 -23.06 19.18
C PHE A 518 -13.36 -23.43 19.26
N GLU A 519 -14.15 -22.78 20.13
CA GLU A 519 -15.59 -22.98 20.16
C GLU A 519 -16.36 -22.21 19.08
N ASN A 520 -15.75 -21.36 18.25
CA ASN A 520 -16.49 -20.62 17.21
C ASN A 520 -15.92 -20.84 15.81
N ILE A 521 -14.88 -20.10 15.44
CA ILE A 521 -14.43 -19.99 14.04
C ILE A 521 -13.64 -21.23 13.61
N HIS A 522 -12.99 -21.93 14.55
CA HIS A 522 -12.26 -23.16 14.25
C HIS A 522 -13.15 -24.22 13.57
N PHE A 523 -14.41 -24.37 14.00
CA PHE A 523 -15.35 -25.30 13.34
C PHE A 523 -15.70 -24.93 11.89
N ILE A 524 -15.43 -23.70 11.44
CA ILE A 524 -15.65 -23.26 10.06
C ILE A 524 -14.35 -23.34 9.24
N HIS A 525 -13.20 -23.20 9.90
CA HIS A 525 -11.87 -23.21 9.30
C HIS A 525 -10.90 -23.99 10.22
N PRO A 526 -10.97 -25.34 10.23
CA PRO A 526 -10.25 -26.14 11.21
C PRO A 526 -8.82 -26.43 10.75
N PHE A 527 -7.94 -25.43 10.93
CA PHE A 527 -6.57 -25.47 10.40
C PHE A 527 -5.55 -25.94 11.45
N ILE A 528 -5.86 -25.83 12.73
CA ILE A 528 -4.94 -26.02 13.87
C ILE A 528 -5.32 -27.27 14.67
N ASP A 529 -4.36 -28.11 15.02
CA ASP A 529 -4.61 -29.21 15.96
C ASP A 529 -4.91 -28.63 17.35
N LYS A 530 -6.16 -28.78 17.80
CA LYS A 530 -6.60 -28.22 19.09
C LYS A 530 -5.88 -28.86 20.27
N ASP A 531 -5.66 -30.17 20.24
CA ASP A 531 -5.13 -30.88 21.40
C ASP A 531 -3.62 -30.67 21.54
N ASP A 532 -2.87 -30.69 20.42
CA ASP A 532 -1.46 -30.28 20.39
C ASP A 532 -1.29 -28.81 20.81
N PHE A 533 -2.09 -27.90 20.24
CA PHE A 533 -2.00 -26.48 20.54
C PHE A 533 -2.28 -26.18 22.03
N MET A 534 -3.29 -26.83 22.62
CA MET A 534 -3.60 -26.67 24.05
C MET A 534 -2.51 -27.26 24.96
N ALA A 535 -1.90 -28.39 24.58
CA ALA A 535 -0.75 -28.97 25.30
C ALA A 535 0.47 -28.03 25.26
N ARG A 536 0.79 -27.50 24.08
CA ARG A 536 1.92 -26.56 23.89
C ARG A 536 1.69 -25.20 24.56
N ALA A 537 0.44 -24.73 24.61
CA ALA A 537 0.06 -23.55 25.38
C ALA A 537 0.22 -23.78 26.90
N HIS A 538 -0.13 -24.97 27.40
CA HIS A 538 0.12 -25.35 28.79
C HIS A 538 1.63 -25.38 29.11
N ASP A 539 2.45 -25.97 28.24
CA ASP A 539 3.91 -25.93 28.39
C ASP A 539 4.46 -24.50 28.40
N LEU A 540 3.93 -23.61 27.55
CA LEU A 540 4.34 -22.20 27.48
C LEU A 540 4.17 -21.44 28.81
N TRP A 541 3.16 -21.79 29.62
CA TRP A 541 2.93 -21.15 30.93
C TRP A 541 3.70 -21.81 32.07
N PHE A 542 3.77 -23.14 32.09
CA PHE A 542 4.21 -23.88 33.28
C PHE A 542 5.57 -24.57 33.13
N ASN A 543 6.01 -24.87 31.91
CA ASN A 543 7.20 -25.67 31.64
C ASN A 543 8.36 -24.80 31.16
N LYS A 544 8.91 -23.98 32.06
CA LYS A 544 10.04 -23.06 31.77
C LYS A 544 11.32 -23.73 31.25
N ASN A 545 11.40 -25.07 31.31
CA ASN A 545 12.52 -25.85 30.75
C ASN A 545 12.30 -26.23 29.28
N HIS A 546 11.10 -26.04 28.73
CA HIS A 546 10.75 -26.36 27.34
C HIS A 546 10.39 -25.09 26.56
N GLN A 547 11.37 -24.54 25.84
CA GLN A 547 11.17 -23.32 25.06
C GLN A 547 10.42 -23.62 23.75
N GLN A 548 9.19 -23.11 23.63
CA GLN A 548 8.40 -23.19 22.40
C GLN A 548 9.03 -22.40 21.24
N SER A 549 8.73 -22.78 20.00
CA SER A 549 9.19 -22.04 18.82
C SER A 549 8.55 -20.64 18.75
N LEU A 550 9.30 -19.67 18.22
CA LEU A 550 8.79 -18.30 18.03
C LEU A 550 7.59 -18.26 17.06
N SER A 551 7.55 -19.16 16.08
CA SER A 551 6.42 -19.35 15.17
C SER A 551 5.16 -19.84 15.90
N PHE A 552 5.30 -20.73 16.88
CA PHE A 552 4.19 -21.12 17.75
C PHE A 552 3.76 -19.99 18.68
N ILE A 553 4.66 -19.15 19.19
CA ILE A 553 4.28 -18.00 20.01
C ILE A 553 3.49 -16.97 19.18
N ALA A 554 3.87 -16.74 17.91
CA ALA A 554 3.10 -15.93 16.97
C ALA A 554 1.70 -16.53 16.71
N LEU A 555 1.63 -17.84 16.44
CA LEU A 555 0.39 -18.59 16.27
C LEU A 555 -0.51 -18.48 17.52
N TYR A 556 0.07 -18.64 18.71
CA TYR A 556 -0.62 -18.53 19.98
C TYR A 556 -1.23 -17.14 20.19
N LEU A 557 -0.44 -16.08 19.99
CA LEU A 557 -0.90 -14.69 20.13
C LEU A 557 -2.00 -14.35 19.10
N SER A 558 -1.90 -14.86 17.88
CA SER A 558 -2.94 -14.66 16.86
C SER A 558 -4.22 -15.46 17.14
N VAL A 559 -4.14 -16.65 17.76
CA VAL A 559 -5.33 -17.36 18.32
C VAL A 559 -5.96 -16.55 19.45
N LEU A 560 -5.17 -16.00 20.38
CA LEU A 560 -5.69 -15.15 21.45
C LEU A 560 -6.37 -13.90 20.90
N SER A 561 -5.74 -13.22 19.93
CA SER A 561 -6.27 -12.05 19.24
C SER A 561 -7.64 -12.32 18.64
N PHE A 562 -7.74 -13.36 17.79
CA PHE A 562 -8.99 -13.69 17.14
C PHE A 562 -10.05 -14.18 18.15
N GLY A 563 -9.62 -14.96 19.13
CA GLY A 563 -10.45 -15.47 20.21
C GLY A 563 -11.06 -14.38 21.11
N ALA A 564 -10.31 -13.31 21.39
CA ALA A 564 -10.82 -12.12 22.08
C ALA A 564 -11.92 -11.43 21.24
N LEU A 565 -11.72 -11.33 19.92
CA LEU A 565 -12.64 -10.65 19.00
C LEU A 565 -13.99 -11.37 18.81
N VAL A 566 -13.98 -12.72 18.72
CA VAL A 566 -15.16 -13.53 18.31
C VAL A 566 -15.85 -14.30 19.43
N ARG A 567 -15.35 -14.24 20.68
CA ARG A 567 -16.07 -14.77 21.84
C ARG A 567 -17.24 -13.87 22.24
N VAL A 568 -18.19 -14.45 22.98
CA VAL A 568 -19.18 -13.67 23.74
C VAL A 568 -18.48 -13.02 24.94
N TRP A 569 -18.80 -11.75 25.20
CA TRP A 569 -18.31 -10.99 26.35
C TRP A 569 -19.49 -10.70 27.29
N ASP A 570 -19.34 -11.04 28.57
CA ASP A 570 -20.36 -10.78 29.61
C ASP A 570 -20.24 -9.37 30.21
N LYS A 571 -19.14 -8.67 29.90
CA LYS A 571 -18.81 -7.29 30.27
C LYS A 571 -18.09 -6.66 29.09
N GLU A 572 -18.34 -5.39 28.80
CA GLU A 572 -17.70 -4.66 27.68
C GLU A 572 -16.17 -4.58 27.82
N ILE A 573 -15.67 -4.53 29.06
CA ILE A 573 -14.27 -4.32 29.39
C ILE A 573 -13.74 -5.48 30.24
N LEU A 574 -12.57 -6.00 29.87
CA LEU A 574 -11.81 -7.00 30.61
C LEU A 574 -10.42 -6.42 30.91
N ASN A 575 -10.08 -6.29 32.20
CA ASN A 575 -8.80 -5.70 32.67
C ASN A 575 -8.46 -4.35 32.00
N GLY A 576 -9.45 -3.46 31.86
CA GLY A 576 -9.28 -2.11 31.33
C GLY A 576 -9.26 -1.96 29.82
N LEU A 577 -9.43 -3.05 29.05
CA LEU A 577 -9.44 -3.05 27.58
C LEU A 577 -10.74 -3.67 27.04
N THR A 578 -11.24 -3.16 25.91
CA THR A 578 -12.39 -3.74 25.18
C THR A 578 -11.99 -5.00 24.41
N ARG A 579 -12.96 -5.70 23.81
CA ARG A 579 -12.69 -6.85 22.92
C ARG A 579 -11.77 -6.49 21.74
N PHE A 580 -11.97 -5.30 21.16
CA PHE A 580 -11.20 -4.81 20.03
C PHE A 580 -9.81 -4.40 20.48
N ASP A 581 -9.65 -3.74 21.62
CA ASP A 581 -8.33 -3.38 22.15
C ASP A 581 -7.47 -4.60 22.45
N TRP A 582 -8.05 -5.64 23.06
CA TRP A 582 -7.38 -6.92 23.29
C TRP A 582 -6.99 -7.59 21.97
N SER A 583 -7.93 -7.72 21.03
CA SER A 583 -7.68 -8.26 19.68
C SER A 583 -6.49 -7.55 19.02
N ARG A 584 -6.52 -6.22 18.98
CA ARG A 584 -5.51 -5.37 18.31
C ARG A 584 -4.16 -5.38 19.01
N LYS A 585 -4.14 -5.43 20.35
CA LYS A 585 -2.90 -5.60 21.13
C LYS A 585 -2.21 -6.91 20.77
N LEU A 586 -2.94 -8.02 20.89
CA LEU A 586 -2.43 -9.37 20.63
C LEU A 586 -2.03 -9.57 19.16
N PHE A 587 -2.78 -8.95 18.23
CA PHE A 587 -2.44 -8.90 16.80
C PHE A 587 -1.09 -8.22 16.56
N ARG A 588 -0.86 -7.03 17.13
CA ARG A 588 0.43 -6.32 17.01
C ARG A 588 1.59 -7.12 17.61
N GLU A 589 1.35 -7.82 18.72
CA GLU A 589 2.36 -8.70 19.31
C GLU A 589 2.68 -9.89 18.38
N ALA A 590 1.67 -10.60 17.85
CA ALA A 590 1.89 -11.63 16.83
C ALA A 590 2.64 -11.11 15.58
N GLN A 591 2.30 -9.90 15.12
CA GLN A 591 2.98 -9.22 14.02
C GLN A 591 4.47 -8.96 14.31
N MET A 592 4.83 -8.59 15.55
CA MET A 592 6.24 -8.44 15.94
C MET A 592 7.02 -9.75 15.90
N TYR A 593 6.43 -10.87 16.32
CA TYR A 593 7.06 -12.19 16.17
C TYR A 593 7.21 -12.59 14.70
N LEU A 594 6.20 -12.36 13.86
CA LEU A 594 6.30 -12.58 12.41
C LEU A 594 7.40 -11.73 11.75
N ASN A 595 7.49 -10.45 12.09
CA ASN A 595 8.53 -9.55 11.59
C ASN A 595 9.95 -10.02 12.01
N TYR A 596 10.09 -10.57 13.22
CA TYR A 596 11.36 -11.15 13.70
C TYR A 596 11.70 -12.47 12.98
N LEU A 597 10.70 -13.31 12.70
CA LEU A 597 10.83 -14.57 11.95
C LEU A 597 11.14 -14.37 10.46
N GLN A 598 10.92 -13.17 9.92
CA GLN A 598 11.12 -12.82 8.51
C GLN A 598 10.41 -13.81 7.56
N PHE A 599 11.16 -14.57 6.75
CA PHE A 599 10.66 -15.48 5.73
C PHE A 599 10.53 -16.94 6.22
N SER A 600 10.22 -17.14 7.50
CA SER A 600 9.91 -18.47 8.05
C SER A 600 8.80 -19.15 7.25
N ASN A 601 8.98 -20.44 6.95
CA ASN A 601 8.06 -21.24 6.13
C ASN A 601 7.64 -22.56 6.80
N ASP A 602 7.53 -22.56 8.14
CA ASP A 602 6.91 -23.65 8.90
C ASP A 602 5.37 -23.58 8.92
N LEU A 603 4.74 -24.65 9.41
CA LEU A 603 3.28 -24.79 9.46
C LEU A 603 2.63 -23.76 10.39
N GLU A 604 3.26 -23.52 11.54
CA GLU A 604 2.81 -22.53 12.52
C GLU A 604 2.83 -21.10 11.95
N THR A 605 3.83 -20.74 11.14
CA THR A 605 3.91 -19.43 10.46
C THR A 605 2.79 -19.30 9.43
N VAL A 606 2.52 -20.33 8.63
CA VAL A 606 1.38 -20.37 7.69
C VAL A 606 0.05 -20.20 8.42
N GLN A 607 -0.18 -20.98 9.49
CA GLN A 607 -1.41 -20.91 10.29
C GLN A 607 -1.55 -19.56 11.00
N CYS A 608 -0.45 -18.96 11.46
CA CYS A 608 -0.44 -17.61 12.05
C CYS A 608 -0.84 -16.56 11.01
N LEU A 609 -0.23 -16.56 9.81
CA LEU A 609 -0.58 -15.63 8.74
C LEU A 609 -2.06 -15.75 8.32
N TYR A 610 -2.59 -16.97 8.29
CA TYR A 610 -4.02 -17.23 8.13
C TYR A 610 -4.87 -16.56 9.23
N LEU A 611 -4.51 -16.73 10.51
CA LEU A 611 -5.25 -16.08 11.61
C LEU A 611 -5.18 -14.56 11.53
N MET A 612 -4.01 -14.00 11.18
CA MET A 612 -3.85 -12.56 10.95
C MET A 612 -4.82 -12.08 9.86
N ALA A 613 -4.92 -12.79 8.72
CA ALA A 613 -5.90 -12.49 7.67
C ALA A 613 -7.36 -12.54 8.19
N LYS A 614 -7.72 -13.53 9.02
CA LYS A 614 -9.07 -13.64 9.58
C LYS A 614 -9.38 -12.59 10.65
N VAL A 615 -8.40 -12.12 11.42
CA VAL A 615 -8.56 -10.96 12.31
C VAL A 615 -8.82 -9.71 11.47
N CYS A 616 -8.01 -9.44 10.43
CA CYS A 616 -8.25 -8.31 9.53
C CYS A 616 -9.62 -8.38 8.84
N GLN A 617 -10.09 -9.57 8.47
CA GLN A 617 -11.42 -9.77 7.86
C GLN A 617 -12.56 -9.46 8.85
N ASN A 618 -12.39 -9.74 10.15
CA ASN A 618 -13.39 -9.43 11.18
C ASN A 618 -13.25 -8.00 11.75
N GLU A 619 -12.09 -7.37 11.63
CA GLU A 619 -11.92 -5.92 11.72
C GLU A 619 -12.42 -5.20 10.45
N LEU A 620 -13.04 -5.91 9.50
CA LEU A 620 -13.62 -5.37 8.26
C LEU A 620 -12.61 -4.51 7.45
N ASN A 621 -11.35 -4.93 7.44
CA ASN A 621 -10.29 -4.38 6.58
C ASN A 621 -9.96 -5.40 5.48
N PRO A 622 -10.72 -5.43 4.37
CA PRO A 622 -10.63 -6.48 3.35
C PRO A 622 -9.31 -6.48 2.59
N ASN A 623 -8.74 -5.31 2.33
CA ASN A 623 -7.48 -5.18 1.60
C ASN A 623 -6.32 -5.77 2.42
N LEU A 624 -6.24 -5.48 3.72
CA LEU A 624 -5.23 -6.07 4.58
C LEU A 624 -5.42 -7.57 4.82
N ALA A 625 -6.68 -8.03 4.91
CA ALA A 625 -7.01 -9.46 5.00
C ALA A 625 -6.48 -10.22 3.76
N TYR A 626 -6.72 -9.68 2.57
CA TYR A 626 -6.20 -10.21 1.30
C TYR A 626 -4.67 -10.28 1.29
N MET A 627 -3.99 -9.24 1.78
CA MET A 627 -2.52 -9.22 1.83
C MET A 627 -1.93 -10.29 2.77
N TYR A 628 -2.49 -10.47 3.97
CA TYR A 628 -2.05 -11.54 4.88
C TYR A 628 -2.39 -12.94 4.36
N LEU A 629 -3.52 -13.11 3.69
CA LEU A 629 -3.91 -14.39 3.08
C LEU A 629 -2.95 -14.76 1.93
N GLY A 630 -2.64 -13.82 1.05
CA GLY A 630 -1.65 -14.01 0.00
C GLY A 630 -0.24 -14.29 0.54
N LEU A 631 0.10 -13.76 1.73
CA LEU A 631 1.31 -14.14 2.45
C LEU A 631 1.24 -15.61 2.92
N ALA A 632 0.14 -16.01 3.57
CA ALA A 632 -0.06 -17.40 4.00
C ALA A 632 0.04 -18.39 2.82
N ILE A 633 -0.60 -18.08 1.68
CA ILE A 633 -0.54 -18.86 0.44
C ILE A 633 0.90 -18.98 -0.07
N ARG A 634 1.62 -17.86 -0.24
CA ARG A 634 3.01 -17.89 -0.74
C ARG A 634 3.96 -18.63 0.20
N THR A 635 3.78 -18.51 1.51
CA THR A 635 4.53 -19.30 2.50
C THR A 635 4.19 -20.79 2.40
N CYS A 636 2.92 -21.16 2.22
CA CYS A 636 2.46 -22.53 1.98
C CYS A 636 3.11 -23.15 0.72
N LEU A 637 3.16 -22.38 -0.37
CA LEU A 637 3.77 -22.79 -1.64
C LEU A 637 5.30 -22.93 -1.52
N SER A 638 5.96 -21.98 -0.83
CA SER A 638 7.40 -22.03 -0.50
C SER A 638 7.77 -23.27 0.32
N ALA A 639 6.92 -23.65 1.28
CA ALA A 639 7.07 -24.86 2.09
C ALA A 639 6.73 -26.17 1.35
N GLY A 640 6.21 -26.09 0.12
CA GLY A 640 5.75 -27.24 -0.66
C GLY A 640 4.48 -27.91 -0.12
N PHE A 641 3.72 -27.22 0.73
CA PHE A 641 2.51 -27.78 1.37
C PHE A 641 1.35 -28.01 0.39
N ASN A 642 1.38 -27.45 -0.83
CA ASN A 642 0.46 -27.81 -1.91
C ASN A 642 0.77 -29.14 -2.61
N ARG A 643 1.94 -29.75 -2.31
CA ARG A 643 2.42 -30.95 -2.99
C ARG A 643 2.29 -32.19 -2.11
N GLU A 644 2.02 -33.32 -2.73
CA GLU A 644 2.09 -34.64 -2.08
C GLU A 644 3.54 -34.96 -1.73
N VAL A 645 3.82 -35.10 -0.43
CA VAL A 645 5.12 -35.55 0.10
C VAL A 645 4.81 -36.69 1.05
N ARG A 646 5.18 -37.92 0.68
CA ARG A 646 4.88 -39.12 1.48
C ARG A 646 5.99 -39.43 2.46
N ASN A 647 5.80 -39.04 3.71
CA ASN A 647 6.58 -39.44 4.86
C ASN A 647 5.66 -40.07 5.91
N PRO A 648 5.43 -41.40 5.88
CA PRO A 648 4.50 -42.10 6.77
C PRO A 648 4.86 -42.09 8.28
N LYS A 649 5.81 -41.24 8.70
CA LYS A 649 6.16 -40.94 10.08
C LYS A 649 5.81 -39.52 10.52
N ASP A 650 5.49 -38.58 9.62
CA ASP A 650 5.13 -37.21 10.01
C ASP A 650 3.63 -37.10 10.30
N GLN A 651 3.29 -37.12 11.59
CA GLN A 651 1.91 -37.00 12.07
C GLN A 651 1.23 -35.68 11.65
N ARG A 652 2.00 -34.68 11.20
CA ARG A 652 1.48 -33.39 10.71
C ARG A 652 0.95 -33.45 9.28
N GLU A 653 1.16 -34.53 8.51
CA GLU A 653 0.69 -34.63 7.12
C GLU A 653 -0.80 -34.28 6.96
N SER A 654 -1.64 -34.79 7.87
CA SER A 654 -3.09 -34.50 7.89
C SER A 654 -3.37 -33.01 8.11
N TRP A 655 -2.66 -32.36 9.03
CA TRP A 655 -2.84 -30.94 9.34
C TRP A 655 -2.29 -30.01 8.27
N ILE A 656 -1.19 -30.40 7.61
CA ILE A 656 -0.70 -29.70 6.42
C ILE A 656 -1.72 -29.80 5.27
N SER A 657 -2.34 -30.97 5.05
CA SER A 657 -3.42 -31.13 4.06
C SER A 657 -4.64 -30.26 4.39
N LYS A 658 -5.13 -30.29 5.64
CA LYS A 658 -6.23 -29.42 6.10
C LYS A 658 -5.90 -27.93 5.93
N THR A 659 -4.70 -27.52 6.29
CA THR A 659 -4.24 -26.12 6.17
C THR A 659 -4.16 -25.69 4.71
N TRP A 660 -3.53 -26.49 3.84
CA TRP A 660 -3.42 -26.18 2.41
C TRP A 660 -4.79 -26.08 1.74
N TRP A 661 -5.64 -27.11 1.87
CA TRP A 661 -6.94 -27.13 1.18
C TRP A 661 -7.95 -26.14 1.78
N GLY A 662 -7.85 -25.87 3.07
CA GLY A 662 -8.56 -24.77 3.70
C GLY A 662 -8.15 -23.42 3.12
N LEU A 663 -6.85 -23.14 3.02
CA LEU A 663 -6.30 -21.93 2.41
C LEU A 663 -6.68 -21.78 0.93
N PHE A 664 -6.59 -22.85 0.13
CA PHE A 664 -7.02 -22.89 -1.27
C PHE A 664 -8.47 -22.43 -1.43
N SER A 665 -9.39 -22.99 -0.64
CA SER A 665 -10.81 -22.60 -0.70
C SER A 665 -11.06 -21.15 -0.25
N LEU A 666 -10.30 -20.68 0.74
CA LEU A 666 -10.44 -19.34 1.32
C LEU A 666 -9.84 -18.24 0.42
N GLU A 667 -8.74 -18.51 -0.29
CA GLU A 667 -8.13 -17.59 -1.25
C GLU A 667 -9.09 -17.29 -2.41
N ILE A 668 -9.77 -18.31 -2.93
CA ILE A 668 -10.79 -18.14 -3.97
C ILE A 668 -12.01 -17.36 -3.42
N GLU A 669 -12.54 -17.73 -2.25
CA GLU A 669 -13.67 -17.02 -1.62
C GLU A 669 -13.33 -15.54 -1.35
N MET A 670 -12.16 -15.27 -0.76
CA MET A 670 -11.75 -13.92 -0.42
C MET A 670 -11.51 -13.07 -1.68
N SER A 671 -10.76 -13.60 -2.66
CA SER A 671 -10.48 -12.91 -3.93
C SER A 671 -11.77 -12.57 -4.66
N PHE A 672 -12.72 -13.51 -4.75
CA PHE A 672 -14.05 -13.25 -5.30
C PHE A 672 -14.83 -12.20 -4.50
N SER A 673 -14.76 -12.19 -3.16
CA SER A 673 -15.45 -11.18 -2.34
C SER A 673 -14.92 -9.75 -2.49
N VAL A 674 -13.68 -9.57 -2.97
CA VAL A 674 -13.07 -8.26 -3.23
C VAL A 674 -12.94 -7.93 -4.73
N GLY A 675 -13.41 -8.81 -5.61
CA GLY A 675 -13.32 -8.64 -7.07
C GLY A 675 -11.91 -8.67 -7.61
N ARG A 676 -11.05 -9.52 -7.04
CA ARG A 676 -9.68 -9.75 -7.53
C ARG A 676 -9.57 -11.19 -8.06
N PRO A 677 -8.71 -11.47 -9.05
CA PRO A 677 -8.37 -12.83 -9.42
C PRO A 677 -7.60 -13.52 -8.29
N ASP A 678 -7.84 -14.81 -8.08
CA ASP A 678 -7.08 -15.60 -7.10
C ASP A 678 -5.65 -15.91 -7.59
N THR A 679 -4.71 -16.08 -6.67
CA THR A 679 -3.27 -16.19 -7.00
C THR A 679 -2.74 -17.62 -7.08
N LEU A 680 -3.62 -18.64 -7.15
CA LEU A 680 -3.25 -20.05 -7.04
C LEU A 680 -2.68 -20.64 -8.35
N GLY A 681 -3.10 -20.10 -9.50
CA GLY A 681 -2.74 -20.64 -10.82
C GLY A 681 -3.60 -21.84 -11.23
N MET A 682 -3.02 -22.79 -11.97
CA MET A 682 -3.72 -23.96 -12.49
C MET A 682 -3.88 -25.03 -11.41
N ASP A 683 -5.03 -25.70 -11.36
CA ASP A 683 -5.34 -26.71 -10.33
C ASP A 683 -4.33 -27.88 -10.32
N GLU A 684 -3.75 -28.22 -11.49
CA GLU A 684 -2.71 -29.24 -11.65
C GLU A 684 -1.42 -28.95 -10.89
N TYR A 685 -1.18 -27.70 -10.47
CA TYR A 685 -0.05 -27.34 -9.61
C TYR A 685 -0.20 -27.84 -8.17
N HIS A 686 -1.39 -28.30 -7.78
CA HIS A 686 -1.75 -28.64 -6.39
C HIS A 686 -2.14 -30.11 -6.28
N ASN A 687 -1.13 -30.97 -6.08
CA ASN A 687 -1.30 -32.43 -6.12
C ASN A 687 -1.36 -33.11 -4.74
N ARG A 688 -1.36 -32.35 -3.63
CA ARG A 688 -1.56 -32.90 -2.27
C ARG A 688 -2.93 -33.55 -2.13
N SER A 689 -2.98 -34.77 -1.60
CA SER A 689 -4.24 -35.45 -1.27
C SER A 689 -5.20 -34.60 -0.42
N LEU A 690 -6.46 -34.51 -0.84
CA LEU A 690 -7.54 -33.86 -0.09
C LEU A 690 -7.80 -34.57 1.26
N PRO A 691 -8.24 -33.85 2.31
CA PRO A 691 -8.72 -34.49 3.54
C PRO A 691 -9.91 -35.42 3.26
N GLU A 692 -10.04 -36.49 4.04
CA GLU A 692 -11.14 -37.44 3.90
C GLU A 692 -12.51 -36.77 4.13
N ARG A 693 -13.53 -37.23 3.39
CA ARG A 693 -14.92 -36.76 3.56
C ARG A 693 -15.60 -37.57 4.65
N ASP A 694 -15.26 -37.24 5.90
CA ASP A 694 -15.79 -37.86 7.10
C ASP A 694 -17.05 -37.14 7.66
N ASP A 695 -17.49 -37.53 8.85
CA ASP A 695 -18.54 -36.86 9.64
C ASP A 695 -17.93 -36.21 10.91
N SER A 696 -16.70 -35.70 10.80
CA SER A 696 -16.00 -35.00 11.88
C SER A 696 -16.22 -33.48 11.81
N GLU A 697 -15.73 -32.76 12.82
CA GLU A 697 -15.69 -31.30 12.80
C GLU A 697 -14.76 -30.70 11.73
N TYR A 698 -14.00 -31.54 11.02
CA TYR A 698 -13.10 -31.17 9.92
C TYR A 698 -13.73 -31.36 8.53
N ALA A 699 -14.87 -32.06 8.44
CA ALA A 699 -15.52 -32.47 7.21
C ALA A 699 -15.77 -31.32 6.20
N ILE A 700 -15.96 -30.09 6.68
CA ILE A 700 -16.24 -28.92 5.85
C ILE A 700 -15.17 -28.60 4.80
N ILE A 701 -13.89 -28.91 5.04
CA ILE A 701 -12.78 -28.53 4.15
C ILE A 701 -12.96 -29.06 2.71
N PRO A 702 -13.05 -30.38 2.46
CA PRO A 702 -13.22 -30.90 1.09
C PRO A 702 -14.53 -30.43 0.42
N TRP A 703 -15.58 -30.12 1.17
CA TRP A 703 -16.81 -29.55 0.60
C TRP A 703 -16.66 -28.08 0.21
N MET A 704 -15.85 -27.31 0.95
CA MET A 704 -15.50 -25.94 0.60
C MET A 704 -14.54 -25.87 -0.60
N VAL A 705 -13.69 -26.87 -0.83
CA VAL A 705 -12.89 -26.96 -2.06
C VAL A 705 -13.78 -27.15 -3.29
N ASP A 706 -14.73 -28.10 -3.26
CA ASP A 706 -15.73 -28.27 -4.32
C ASP A 706 -16.49 -26.96 -4.58
N PHE A 707 -16.88 -26.25 -3.52
CA PHE A 707 -17.64 -25.01 -3.63
C PHE A 707 -16.79 -23.84 -4.16
N ALA A 708 -15.52 -23.77 -3.77
CA ALA A 708 -14.58 -22.77 -4.27
C ALA A 708 -14.32 -22.92 -5.77
N GLN A 709 -14.24 -24.15 -6.30
CA GLN A 709 -14.18 -24.37 -7.74
C GLN A 709 -15.43 -23.84 -8.47
N ILE A 710 -16.62 -23.96 -7.86
CA ILE A 710 -17.85 -23.34 -8.39
C ILE A 710 -17.76 -21.81 -8.32
N ILE A 711 -17.27 -21.23 -7.21
CA ILE A 711 -17.03 -19.78 -7.09
C ILE A 711 -16.08 -19.27 -8.18
N ARG A 712 -14.99 -20.00 -8.45
CA ARG A 712 -14.05 -19.64 -9.54
C ARG A 712 -14.72 -19.68 -10.91
N LYS A 713 -15.65 -20.64 -11.17
CA LYS A 713 -16.48 -20.61 -12.39
C LYS A 713 -17.36 -19.37 -12.45
N VAL A 714 -18.01 -18.94 -11.36
CA VAL A 714 -18.79 -17.68 -11.33
C VAL A 714 -17.89 -16.50 -11.69
N SER A 715 -16.75 -16.38 -11.02
CA SER A 715 -15.77 -15.30 -11.26
C SER A 715 -15.34 -15.24 -12.72
N VAL A 716 -14.85 -16.36 -13.29
CA VAL A 716 -14.29 -16.37 -14.64
C VAL A 716 -15.38 -16.30 -15.73
N GLN A 717 -16.44 -17.11 -15.62
CA GLN A 717 -17.41 -17.30 -16.72
C GLN A 717 -18.53 -16.27 -16.73
N ILE A 718 -18.85 -15.64 -15.60
CA ILE A 718 -19.92 -14.63 -15.53
C ILE A 718 -19.32 -13.22 -15.51
N TYR A 719 -18.37 -12.97 -14.60
CA TYR A 719 -17.82 -11.63 -14.36
C TYR A 719 -16.69 -11.24 -15.33
N HIS A 720 -15.72 -12.14 -15.58
CA HIS A 720 -14.56 -11.82 -16.43
C HIS A 720 -14.70 -12.24 -17.91
N SER A 721 -15.79 -12.90 -18.30
CA SER A 721 -15.99 -13.37 -19.68
C SER A 721 -16.60 -12.28 -20.59
N ARG A 722 -16.24 -12.34 -21.88
CA ARG A 722 -16.83 -11.53 -22.97
C ARG A 722 -18.02 -12.24 -23.66
N PHE A 723 -18.69 -13.17 -22.97
CA PHE A 723 -19.85 -13.88 -23.51
C PHE A 723 -21.08 -12.97 -23.64
N THR A 724 -21.99 -13.30 -24.56
CA THR A 724 -23.24 -12.52 -24.74
C THR A 724 -24.14 -12.65 -23.51
N LEU A 725 -25.12 -11.75 -23.36
CA LEU A 725 -26.09 -11.80 -22.27
C LEU A 725 -26.84 -13.15 -22.22
N GLN A 726 -27.18 -13.71 -23.39
CA GLN A 726 -27.87 -15.00 -23.52
C GLN A 726 -26.96 -16.17 -23.10
N ASP A 727 -25.70 -16.16 -23.52
CA ASP A 727 -24.72 -17.18 -23.12
C ASP A 727 -24.45 -17.12 -21.60
N LYS A 728 -24.27 -15.91 -21.04
CA LYS A 728 -24.12 -15.71 -19.59
C LYS A 728 -25.34 -16.19 -18.82
N LEU A 729 -26.56 -15.97 -19.33
CA LEU A 729 -27.80 -16.46 -18.72
C LEU A 729 -27.83 -17.99 -18.68
N GLN A 730 -27.49 -18.65 -19.80
CA GLN A 730 -27.45 -20.11 -19.88
C GLN A 730 -26.38 -20.69 -18.94
N LEU A 731 -25.18 -20.10 -18.91
CA LEU A 731 -24.10 -20.50 -17.99
C LEU A 731 -24.49 -20.31 -16.53
N ALA A 732 -25.15 -19.19 -16.18
CA ALA A 732 -25.60 -18.95 -14.81
C ALA A 732 -26.60 -20.01 -14.33
N LEU A 733 -27.55 -20.41 -15.18
CA LEU A 733 -28.49 -21.50 -14.90
C LEU A 733 -27.79 -22.87 -14.79
N GLN A 734 -26.73 -23.13 -15.56
CA GLN A 734 -25.92 -24.35 -15.44
C GLN A 734 -25.14 -24.39 -14.11
N ILE A 735 -24.52 -23.25 -13.73
CA ILE A 735 -23.78 -23.11 -12.48
C ILE A 735 -24.71 -23.25 -11.26
N GLU A 736 -25.93 -22.69 -11.31
CA GLU A 736 -26.95 -22.90 -10.26
C GLU A 736 -27.24 -24.40 -10.06
N GLN A 737 -27.40 -25.17 -11.15
CA GLN A 737 -27.59 -26.62 -11.03
C GLN A 737 -26.36 -27.33 -10.44
N GLU A 738 -25.13 -26.85 -10.70
CA GLU A 738 -23.94 -27.37 -10.02
C GLU A 738 -23.95 -27.06 -8.51
N MET A 739 -24.36 -25.85 -8.11
CA MET A 739 -24.53 -25.48 -6.70
C MET A 739 -25.58 -26.35 -6.02
N ASP A 740 -26.73 -26.59 -6.66
CA ASP A 740 -27.80 -27.43 -6.12
C ASP A 740 -27.35 -28.90 -6.01
N ARG A 741 -26.60 -29.42 -6.99
CA ARG A 741 -25.96 -30.74 -6.90
C ARG A 741 -24.90 -30.80 -5.80
N TRP A 742 -24.15 -29.73 -5.56
CA TRP A 742 -23.22 -29.65 -4.44
C TRP A 742 -23.95 -29.72 -3.09
N VAL A 743 -25.00 -28.91 -2.88
CA VAL A 743 -25.85 -29.00 -1.67
C VAL A 743 -26.46 -30.39 -1.53
N ALA A 744 -26.91 -31.00 -2.63
CA ALA A 744 -27.49 -32.34 -2.63
C ALA A 744 -26.51 -33.38 -2.05
N ARG A 745 -25.22 -33.29 -2.41
CA ARG A 745 -24.12 -34.18 -1.96
C ARG A 745 -23.63 -33.92 -0.53
N LEU A 746 -23.91 -32.77 0.08
CA LEU A 746 -23.43 -32.46 1.43
C LEU A 746 -23.89 -33.53 2.46
N PRO A 747 -23.03 -33.93 3.42
CA PRO A 747 -23.41 -34.82 4.50
C PRO A 747 -24.62 -34.28 5.25
N HIS A 748 -25.60 -35.15 5.51
CA HIS A 748 -26.87 -34.79 6.13
C HIS A 748 -26.72 -33.91 7.39
N ARG A 749 -25.68 -34.15 8.18
CA ARG A 749 -25.37 -33.37 9.38
C ARG A 749 -25.02 -31.90 9.10
N ILE A 750 -24.29 -31.59 8.04
CA ILE A 750 -23.84 -30.22 7.71
C ILE A 750 -24.64 -29.57 6.57
N LYS A 751 -25.55 -30.32 5.95
CA LYS A 751 -26.40 -29.85 4.84
C LYS A 751 -27.37 -28.75 5.30
N PRO A 752 -27.38 -27.56 4.68
CA PRO A 752 -28.30 -26.47 5.03
C PRO A 752 -29.75 -26.83 4.71
N GLY A 753 -30.67 -26.34 5.55
CA GLY A 753 -32.11 -26.39 5.26
C GLY A 753 -32.49 -25.27 4.30
N LEU A 754 -32.54 -25.57 3.00
CA LEU A 754 -32.96 -24.61 1.97
C LEU A 754 -34.47 -24.68 1.75
N GLN A 755 -35.06 -23.57 1.28
CA GLN A 755 -36.47 -23.49 0.84
C GLN A 755 -37.52 -23.96 1.87
N GLY A 756 -37.28 -23.72 3.17
CA GLY A 756 -38.23 -24.07 4.22
C GLY A 756 -38.44 -25.57 4.45
N GLN A 757 -37.65 -26.44 3.83
CA GLN A 757 -37.67 -27.86 4.18
C GLN A 757 -37.17 -28.03 5.62
N PRO A 758 -37.90 -28.75 6.49
CA PRO A 758 -37.45 -29.01 7.84
C PRO A 758 -36.12 -29.75 7.78
N VAL A 759 -35.16 -29.32 8.62
CA VAL A 759 -33.87 -30.00 8.75
C VAL A 759 -34.14 -31.43 9.22
N SER A 760 -34.04 -32.37 8.28
CA SER A 760 -34.21 -33.79 8.56
C SER A 760 -33.27 -34.24 9.67
N GLY A 761 -33.76 -35.13 10.53
CA GLY A 761 -32.98 -35.94 11.49
C GLY A 761 -31.97 -35.24 12.41
N GLY A 762 -32.30 -35.13 13.70
CA GLY A 762 -31.30 -35.08 14.77
C GLY A 762 -30.94 -33.70 15.36
N ALA A 763 -31.58 -32.61 14.92
CA ALA A 763 -31.22 -31.22 15.25
C ALA A 763 -30.95 -30.89 16.73
N LEU A 764 -31.58 -31.58 17.69
CA LEU A 764 -31.35 -31.41 19.14
C LEU A 764 -30.10 -32.13 19.67
N ARG A 765 -29.66 -33.21 19.02
CA ARG A 765 -28.46 -33.99 19.39
C ARG A 765 -27.23 -33.62 18.55
N ASP A 766 -27.38 -32.73 17.58
CA ASP A 766 -26.27 -32.29 16.74
C ASP A 766 -25.20 -31.51 17.54
N PRO A 767 -23.91 -31.85 17.34
CA PRO A 767 -22.82 -31.15 18.00
C PRO A 767 -22.75 -29.67 17.59
N LYS A 768 -22.07 -28.86 18.42
CA LYS A 768 -21.93 -27.41 18.19
C LYS A 768 -21.34 -27.08 16.81
N TRP A 769 -20.36 -27.86 16.35
CA TRP A 769 -19.68 -27.66 15.07
C TRP A 769 -20.64 -27.83 13.88
N ALA A 770 -21.44 -28.89 13.89
CA ALA A 770 -22.36 -29.24 12.81
C ALA A 770 -23.38 -28.15 12.53
N ARG A 771 -24.02 -27.64 13.59
CA ARG A 771 -25.01 -26.55 13.48
C ARG A 771 -24.41 -25.27 12.92
N ARG A 772 -23.15 -24.96 13.25
CA ARG A 772 -22.43 -23.79 12.74
C ARG A 772 -21.97 -23.96 11.29
N GLN A 773 -21.43 -25.13 10.92
CA GLN A 773 -21.09 -25.44 9.53
C GLN A 773 -22.33 -25.38 8.64
N ARG A 774 -23.44 -25.97 9.08
CA ARG A 774 -24.74 -25.90 8.40
C ARG A 774 -25.18 -24.46 8.11
N LEU A 775 -25.08 -23.58 9.11
CA LEU A 775 -25.43 -22.18 8.97
C LEU A 775 -24.52 -21.46 7.96
N VAL A 776 -23.19 -21.59 8.10
CA VAL A 776 -22.24 -20.92 7.20
C VAL A 776 -22.35 -21.43 5.76
N LEU A 777 -22.55 -22.72 5.56
CA LEU A 777 -22.76 -23.30 4.23
C LEU A 777 -24.06 -22.77 3.59
N GLY A 778 -25.11 -22.55 4.37
CA GLY A 778 -26.33 -21.89 3.91
C GLY A 778 -26.11 -20.44 3.49
N ILE A 779 -25.45 -19.63 4.34
CA ILE A 779 -25.13 -18.23 4.05
C ILE A 779 -24.23 -18.11 2.81
N ARG A 780 -23.19 -18.93 2.71
CA ARG A 780 -22.29 -19.00 1.55
C ARG A 780 -23.03 -19.41 0.26
N TYR A 781 -23.93 -20.39 0.34
CA TYR A 781 -24.77 -20.78 -0.81
C TYR A 781 -25.63 -19.60 -1.31
N TYR A 782 -26.38 -18.94 -0.42
CA TYR A 782 -27.23 -17.81 -0.83
C TYR A 782 -26.41 -16.60 -1.31
N ASN A 783 -25.28 -16.30 -0.67
CA ASN A 783 -24.40 -15.23 -1.11
C ASN A 783 -23.85 -15.47 -2.52
N VAL A 784 -23.31 -16.66 -2.81
CA VAL A 784 -22.81 -16.98 -4.16
C VAL A 784 -23.95 -17.04 -5.18
N LYS A 785 -25.15 -17.50 -4.80
CA LYS A 785 -26.32 -17.56 -5.69
C LYS A 785 -26.83 -16.16 -6.06
N MET A 786 -26.83 -15.24 -5.10
CA MET A 786 -27.11 -13.83 -5.34
C MET A 786 -26.07 -13.21 -6.28
N LEU A 787 -24.78 -13.40 -6.02
CA LEU A 787 -23.69 -12.88 -6.86
C LEU A 787 -23.74 -13.46 -8.29
N LEU A 788 -24.00 -14.76 -8.44
CA LEU A 788 -24.20 -15.44 -9.73
C LEU A 788 -25.27 -14.78 -10.62
N PHE A 789 -26.37 -14.33 -10.01
CA PHE A 789 -27.49 -13.74 -10.74
C PHE A 789 -27.52 -12.20 -10.73
N ARG A 790 -26.62 -11.53 -10.00
CA ARG A 790 -26.63 -10.06 -9.92
C ARG A 790 -26.39 -9.33 -11.24
N PRO A 791 -25.49 -9.77 -12.15
CA PRO A 791 -25.25 -9.05 -13.40
C PRO A 791 -26.53 -8.83 -14.24
N PHE A 792 -27.50 -9.74 -14.11
CA PHE A 792 -28.80 -9.65 -14.78
C PHE A 792 -29.75 -8.58 -14.18
N LEU A 793 -29.54 -8.18 -12.93
CA LEU A 793 -30.33 -7.15 -12.22
C LEU A 793 -30.17 -5.75 -12.83
N SER A 794 -29.09 -5.50 -13.57
CA SER A 794 -28.90 -4.28 -14.36
C SER A 794 -30.04 -4.07 -15.38
N HIS A 795 -30.51 -5.14 -16.03
CA HIS A 795 -31.54 -5.13 -17.08
C HIS A 795 -32.97 -5.06 -16.54
N PHE A 796 -33.19 -5.19 -15.22
CA PHE A 796 -34.50 -5.10 -14.55
C PHE A 796 -35.30 -3.83 -14.93
N THR A 797 -34.62 -2.79 -15.44
CA THR A 797 -35.20 -1.46 -15.66
C THR A 797 -34.97 -0.86 -17.05
N ARG A 798 -34.36 -1.58 -18.01
CA ARG A 798 -34.50 -1.16 -19.42
C ARG A 798 -35.98 -1.36 -19.78
N LYS A 799 -36.63 -0.38 -20.42
CA LYS A 799 -38.01 -0.48 -20.92
C LYS A 799 -38.10 -1.44 -22.13
N LEU A 800 -37.63 -2.67 -21.97
CA LEU A 800 -37.87 -3.76 -22.89
C LEU A 800 -39.37 -4.02 -22.89
N ARG A 801 -40.02 -3.81 -24.05
CA ARG A 801 -41.47 -4.01 -24.18
C ARG A 801 -41.87 -5.47 -23.92
N HIS A 802 -40.92 -6.40 -24.04
CA HIS A 802 -41.02 -7.79 -23.65
C HIS A 802 -39.68 -8.26 -23.05
N THR A 803 -39.59 -8.39 -21.73
CA THR A 803 -38.44 -9.04 -21.07
C THR A 803 -38.58 -10.57 -21.24
N PRO A 804 -37.51 -11.31 -21.59
CA PRO A 804 -37.57 -12.78 -21.61
C PRO A 804 -37.90 -13.35 -20.22
N ALA A 805 -38.82 -14.30 -20.15
CA ALA A 805 -39.27 -14.89 -18.88
C ALA A 805 -38.11 -15.54 -18.07
N GLU A 806 -37.10 -16.06 -18.76
CA GLU A 806 -35.89 -16.62 -18.14
C GLU A 806 -35.04 -15.54 -17.44
N LEU A 807 -34.98 -14.33 -18.00
CA LEU A 807 -34.26 -13.19 -17.41
C LEU A 807 -35.02 -12.63 -16.19
N GLU A 808 -36.35 -12.57 -16.26
CA GLU A 808 -37.17 -12.23 -15.10
C GLU A 808 -37.01 -13.28 -13.97
N GLN A 809 -36.91 -14.56 -14.32
CA GLN A 809 -36.67 -15.63 -13.36
C GLN A 809 -35.30 -15.51 -12.67
N THR A 810 -34.23 -15.16 -13.38
CA THR A 810 -32.90 -15.00 -12.77
C THR A 810 -32.80 -13.76 -11.89
N ILE A 811 -33.46 -12.66 -12.26
CA ILE A 811 -33.58 -11.48 -11.39
C ILE A 811 -34.30 -11.84 -10.09
N ASN A 812 -35.43 -12.56 -10.16
CA ASN A 812 -36.14 -13.02 -8.97
C ASN A 812 -35.30 -13.96 -8.10
N LYS A 813 -34.48 -14.84 -8.70
CA LYS A 813 -33.52 -15.69 -7.96
C LYS A 813 -32.44 -14.87 -7.23
N CYS A 814 -31.97 -13.77 -7.82
CA CYS A 814 -31.02 -12.85 -7.18
C CYS A 814 -31.63 -12.19 -5.95
N LEU A 815 -32.85 -11.65 -6.08
CA LEU A 815 -33.55 -10.95 -4.99
C LEU A 815 -33.96 -11.91 -3.86
N ASP A 816 -34.49 -13.10 -4.17
CA ASP A 816 -34.79 -14.13 -3.16
C ASP A 816 -33.52 -14.55 -2.41
N ALA A 817 -32.40 -14.78 -3.09
CA ALA A 817 -31.14 -15.11 -2.44
C ALA A 817 -30.61 -13.99 -1.53
N ALA A 818 -30.80 -12.73 -1.90
CA ALA A 818 -30.48 -11.57 -1.03
C ALA A 818 -31.39 -11.52 0.20
N MET A 819 -32.72 -11.64 0.03
CA MET A 819 -33.67 -11.70 1.16
C MET A 819 -33.37 -12.86 2.11
N LYS A 820 -33.16 -14.07 1.58
CA LYS A 820 -32.82 -15.27 2.35
C LYS A 820 -31.49 -15.15 3.10
N THR A 821 -30.52 -14.42 2.54
CA THR A 821 -29.26 -14.12 3.25
C THR A 821 -29.53 -13.27 4.50
N ILE A 822 -30.38 -12.24 4.39
CA ILE A 822 -30.75 -11.38 5.53
C ILE A 822 -31.60 -12.15 6.55
N GLU A 823 -32.66 -12.84 6.11
CA GLU A 823 -33.54 -13.65 6.98
C GLU A 823 -32.75 -14.65 7.84
N VAL A 824 -31.86 -15.44 7.22
CA VAL A 824 -31.05 -16.46 7.91
C VAL A 824 -30.10 -15.84 8.94
N ILE A 825 -29.55 -14.65 8.67
CA ILE A 825 -28.69 -13.95 9.63
C ILE A 825 -29.56 -13.35 10.76
N HIS A 826 -30.68 -12.70 10.44
CA HIS A 826 -31.60 -12.09 11.41
C HIS A 826 -32.12 -13.10 12.44
N ASP A 827 -32.67 -14.22 11.96
CA ASP A 827 -33.22 -15.27 12.82
C ASP A 827 -32.17 -15.83 13.78
N ILE A 828 -30.94 -16.06 13.31
CA ILE A 828 -29.86 -16.54 14.18
C ILE A 828 -29.40 -15.43 15.14
N TYR A 829 -29.32 -14.17 14.72
CA TYR A 829 -28.98 -13.05 15.62
C TYR A 829 -29.97 -12.92 16.77
N ARG A 830 -31.26 -13.16 16.53
CA ARG A 830 -32.30 -13.16 17.56
C ARG A 830 -32.14 -14.30 18.57
N ILE A 831 -31.71 -15.48 18.13
CA ILE A 831 -31.65 -16.70 18.96
C ILE A 831 -30.28 -16.93 19.61
N HIS A 832 -29.17 -16.49 18.98
CA HIS A 832 -27.81 -16.89 19.32
C HIS A 832 -26.82 -15.72 19.41
N THR A 833 -26.53 -15.29 20.63
CA THR A 833 -25.60 -14.18 20.94
C THR A 833 -24.17 -14.40 20.41
N PHE A 834 -23.67 -15.64 20.33
CA PHE A 834 -22.33 -15.92 19.79
C PHE A 834 -22.17 -15.48 18.33
N PHE A 835 -23.25 -15.52 17.55
CA PHE A 835 -23.19 -15.24 16.12
C PHE A 835 -23.14 -13.73 15.83
N ARG A 836 -23.54 -12.90 16.82
CA ARG A 836 -23.39 -11.43 16.77
C ARG A 836 -21.92 -10.98 16.79
N CYS A 837 -21.04 -11.80 17.37
CA CYS A 837 -19.60 -11.55 17.44
C CYS A 837 -18.84 -12.01 16.18
N TRP A 838 -19.55 -12.38 15.10
CA TRP A 838 -18.96 -12.84 13.84
C TRP A 838 -18.98 -11.68 12.83
N TRP A 839 -18.10 -10.73 13.05
CA TRP A 839 -18.12 -9.39 12.45
C TRP A 839 -18.14 -9.37 10.91
N TYR A 840 -17.59 -10.38 10.24
CA TYR A 840 -17.68 -10.51 8.78
C TYR A 840 -19.12 -10.67 8.24
N ASN A 841 -20.11 -10.99 9.08
CA ASN A 841 -21.52 -11.00 8.69
C ASN A 841 -21.98 -9.62 8.14
N THR A 842 -21.38 -8.51 8.59
CA THR A 842 -21.60 -7.18 8.01
C THR A 842 -21.41 -7.19 6.49
N THR A 843 -20.38 -7.88 5.97
CA THR A 843 -20.12 -7.96 4.52
C THR A 843 -21.23 -8.71 3.78
N TYR A 844 -21.72 -9.84 4.30
CA TYR A 844 -22.85 -10.57 3.70
C TYR A 844 -24.14 -9.75 3.71
N VAL A 845 -24.42 -9.04 4.81
CA VAL A 845 -25.60 -8.15 4.92
C VAL A 845 -25.48 -6.96 3.96
N MET A 846 -24.30 -6.38 3.78
CA MET A 846 -24.08 -5.29 2.82
C MET A 846 -24.26 -5.75 1.37
N PHE A 847 -23.76 -6.93 1.00
CA PHE A 847 -24.01 -7.51 -0.32
C PHE A 847 -25.49 -7.70 -0.61
N ALA A 848 -26.24 -8.26 0.34
CA ALA A 848 -27.68 -8.47 0.19
C ALA A 848 -28.44 -7.14 0.12
N THR A 849 -28.20 -6.23 1.07
CA THR A 849 -28.88 -4.94 1.16
C THR A 849 -28.68 -4.09 -0.09
N THR A 850 -27.45 -3.98 -0.58
CA THR A 850 -27.15 -3.19 -1.79
C THR A 850 -27.78 -3.77 -3.05
N THR A 851 -27.88 -5.11 -3.12
CA THR A 851 -28.61 -5.81 -4.18
C THR A 851 -30.12 -5.51 -4.12
N LEU A 852 -30.71 -5.41 -2.91
CA LEU A 852 -32.13 -5.05 -2.72
C LEU A 852 -32.41 -3.56 -2.93
N LEU A 853 -31.46 -2.67 -2.63
CA LEU A 853 -31.63 -1.22 -2.83
C LEU A 853 -31.62 -0.81 -4.31
N LEU A 854 -30.96 -1.57 -5.20
CA LEU A 854 -30.87 -1.27 -6.63
C LEU A 854 -32.23 -1.27 -7.39
N PRO A 855 -33.14 -2.25 -7.21
CA PRO A 855 -34.50 -2.15 -7.77
C PRO A 855 -35.32 -1.05 -7.08
N MET A 856 -35.09 -0.79 -5.79
CA MET A 856 -35.78 0.27 -5.03
C MET A 856 -35.41 1.68 -5.54
N SER A 857 -34.14 1.94 -5.84
CA SER A 857 -33.70 3.26 -6.35
C SER A 857 -34.26 3.59 -7.73
N LYS A 858 -34.56 2.58 -8.53
CA LYS A 858 -35.03 2.75 -9.92
C LYS A 858 -36.54 2.69 -10.08
N LEU A 859 -37.27 1.97 -9.22
CA LEU A 859 -38.74 1.88 -9.24
C LEU A 859 -39.44 2.74 -8.17
N GLY A 860 -38.70 3.21 -7.17
CA GLY A 860 -39.26 3.83 -5.97
C GLY A 860 -40.02 2.83 -5.08
N MET A 861 -40.79 3.35 -4.13
CA MET A 861 -41.65 2.55 -3.24
C MET A 861 -42.96 2.18 -3.96
N CYS A 862 -43.11 0.89 -4.29
CA CYS A 862 -44.25 0.32 -4.99
C CYS A 862 -44.56 -1.09 -4.46
N PRO A 863 -45.70 -1.72 -4.82
CA PRO A 863 -46.05 -3.07 -4.36
C PRO A 863 -44.96 -4.13 -4.58
N GLN A 864 -44.17 -3.99 -5.64
CA GLN A 864 -43.06 -4.88 -5.98
C GLN A 864 -41.83 -4.69 -5.09
N THR A 865 -41.57 -3.46 -4.59
CA THR A 865 -40.38 -3.14 -3.79
C THR A 865 -40.65 -3.14 -2.28
N LEU A 866 -41.90 -3.10 -1.84
CA LEU A 866 -42.28 -3.18 -0.42
C LEU A 866 -41.71 -4.40 0.33
N PRO A 867 -41.72 -5.65 -0.20
CA PRO A 867 -41.10 -6.79 0.48
C PRO A 867 -39.58 -6.66 0.62
N LEU A 868 -38.94 -6.00 -0.35
CA LEU A 868 -37.50 -5.74 -0.33
C LEU A 868 -37.17 -4.73 0.78
N ALA A 869 -37.97 -3.66 0.90
CA ALA A 869 -37.80 -2.66 1.95
C ALA A 869 -37.89 -3.26 3.36
N SER A 870 -38.85 -4.16 3.62
CA SER A 870 -38.96 -4.88 4.90
C SER A 870 -37.73 -5.76 5.18
N SER A 871 -37.12 -6.35 4.14
CA SER A 871 -35.87 -7.09 4.27
C SER A 871 -34.68 -6.16 4.56
N VAL A 872 -34.64 -4.97 3.96
CA VAL A 872 -33.63 -3.95 4.27
C VAL A 872 -33.79 -3.41 5.70
N GLU A 873 -35.00 -3.30 6.23
CA GLU A 873 -35.23 -2.96 7.66
C GLU A 873 -34.67 -4.05 8.59
N MET A 874 -34.90 -5.34 8.30
CA MET A 874 -34.24 -6.43 9.04
C MET A 874 -32.70 -6.38 8.95
N ALA A 875 -32.15 -5.94 7.81
CA ALA A 875 -30.71 -5.74 7.66
C ALA A 875 -30.17 -4.59 8.53
N VAL A 876 -30.93 -3.51 8.69
CA VAL A 876 -30.60 -2.42 9.63
C VAL A 876 -30.56 -2.95 11.06
N GLU A 877 -31.57 -3.71 11.50
CA GLU A 877 -31.59 -4.31 12.85
C GLU A 877 -30.36 -5.21 13.13
N ILE A 878 -29.88 -5.98 12.14
CA ILE A 878 -28.66 -6.80 12.28
C ILE A 878 -27.43 -5.91 12.50
N LEU A 879 -27.29 -4.84 11.73
CA LEU A 879 -26.12 -3.96 11.76
C LEU A 879 -26.12 -3.05 13.00
N GLU A 880 -27.28 -2.61 13.47
CA GLU A 880 -27.46 -1.91 14.75
C GLU A 880 -27.10 -2.81 15.93
N ALA A 881 -27.39 -4.12 15.86
CA ALA A 881 -26.93 -5.10 16.85
C ALA A 881 -25.41 -5.41 16.78
N MET A 882 -24.65 -4.67 15.96
CA MET A 882 -23.20 -4.74 15.78
C MET A 882 -22.54 -3.36 15.94
N ASP A 883 -23.15 -2.46 16.72
CA ASP A 883 -22.74 -1.07 16.97
C ASP A 883 -21.29 -0.88 17.46
N GLU A 884 -20.71 -1.85 18.18
CA GLU A 884 -19.28 -1.88 18.52
C GLU A 884 -18.37 -1.78 17.26
N SER A 885 -18.86 -2.22 16.09
CA SER A 885 -18.16 -2.11 14.81
C SER A 885 -18.43 -0.76 14.13
N VAL A 886 -17.35 0.02 13.95
CA VAL A 886 -17.37 1.31 13.23
C VAL A 886 -17.98 1.18 11.83
N VAL A 887 -17.63 0.12 11.10
CA VAL A 887 -18.10 -0.10 9.72
C VAL A 887 -19.58 -0.46 9.69
N ALA A 888 -20.08 -1.20 10.68
CA ALA A 888 -21.51 -1.51 10.79
C ALA A 888 -22.34 -0.24 11.03
N ARG A 889 -21.92 0.65 11.94
CA ARG A 889 -22.60 1.93 12.18
C ARG A 889 -22.64 2.83 10.94
N LYS A 890 -21.50 3.04 10.27
CA LYS A 890 -21.46 3.78 9.00
C LYS A 890 -22.33 3.14 7.92
N SER A 891 -22.43 1.81 7.89
CA SER A 891 -23.32 1.09 6.97
C SER A 891 -24.81 1.37 7.25
N VAL A 892 -25.22 1.40 8.52
CA VAL A 892 -26.58 1.78 8.93
C VAL A 892 -26.90 3.20 8.48
N GLU A 893 -25.99 4.16 8.70
CA GLU A 893 -26.16 5.56 8.29
C GLU A 893 -26.46 5.69 6.78
N ILE A 894 -25.69 4.99 5.94
CA ILE A 894 -25.89 4.93 4.48
C ILE A 894 -27.25 4.30 4.13
N ILE A 895 -27.56 3.11 4.66
CA ILE A 895 -28.79 2.38 4.33
C ILE A 895 -30.05 3.15 4.75
N VAL A 896 -30.03 3.73 5.96
CA VAL A 896 -31.14 4.53 6.50
C VAL A 896 -31.35 5.81 5.68
N GLN A 897 -30.28 6.42 5.15
CA GLN A 897 -30.43 7.56 4.26
C GLN A 897 -31.14 7.17 2.95
N TYR A 898 -30.77 6.05 2.31
CA TYR A 898 -31.49 5.54 1.14
C TYR A 898 -32.97 5.25 1.43
N LEU A 899 -33.28 4.60 2.57
CA LEU A 899 -34.67 4.34 2.97
C LEU A 899 -35.49 5.62 3.19
N LYS A 900 -34.89 6.68 3.74
CA LYS A 900 -35.53 7.99 3.87
C LYS A 900 -35.80 8.62 2.50
N ASP A 901 -34.80 8.62 1.64
CA ASP A 901 -34.87 9.22 0.30
C ASP A 901 -35.97 8.58 -0.55
N PHE A 902 -36.16 7.26 -0.49
CA PHE A 902 -37.25 6.57 -1.20
C PHE A 902 -38.65 6.79 -0.61
N ARG A 903 -38.74 7.29 0.63
CA ARG A 903 -40.02 7.61 1.31
C ARG A 903 -40.43 9.07 1.15
N ALA A 904 -39.54 9.94 0.66
CA ALA A 904 -39.86 11.33 0.41
C ALA A 904 -40.85 11.46 -0.77
N PRO A 905 -41.87 12.34 -0.68
CA PRO A 905 -42.80 12.57 -1.80
C PRO A 905 -42.08 13.25 -2.97
N ASN A 906 -42.09 12.62 -4.14
CA ASN A 906 -41.50 13.14 -5.39
C ASN A 906 -42.12 14.50 -5.79
N ASN A 907 -41.44 15.60 -5.49
CA ASN A 907 -41.92 16.96 -5.75
C ASN A 907 -41.37 17.57 -7.07
N SER A 908 -40.80 16.76 -7.96
CA SER A 908 -40.12 17.23 -9.17
C SER A 908 -40.21 16.25 -10.35
N THR A 909 -41.41 16.03 -10.90
CA THR A 909 -41.57 15.59 -12.30
C THR A 909 -42.99 15.83 -12.81
N ASN A 910 -43.21 16.96 -13.50
CA ASN A 910 -44.04 17.08 -14.71
C ASN A 910 -44.10 18.53 -15.18
N GLY A 911 -43.07 18.96 -15.91
CA GLY A 911 -43.19 20.11 -16.81
C GLY A 911 -44.01 19.71 -18.04
N THR A 912 -45.33 19.60 -17.89
CA THR A 912 -46.24 19.34 -19.01
C THR A 912 -47.07 20.59 -19.27
N GLN A 913 -46.89 21.21 -20.43
CA GLN A 913 -47.75 22.29 -20.90
C GLN A 913 -49.19 21.79 -21.01
N VAL A 914 -50.10 22.38 -20.23
CA VAL A 914 -51.54 22.33 -20.48
C VAL A 914 -52.08 23.75 -20.41
N ALA A 915 -52.73 24.18 -21.48
CA ALA A 915 -53.26 25.53 -21.59
C ALA A 915 -54.56 25.69 -20.78
N THR A 916 -54.70 26.81 -20.07
CA THR A 916 -55.98 27.25 -19.47
C THR A 916 -56.16 28.75 -19.63
N THR A 917 -57.14 29.14 -20.45
CA THR A 917 -57.77 30.48 -20.46
C THR A 917 -58.81 30.61 -19.32
N PRO A 918 -59.28 31.82 -18.98
CA PRO A 918 -59.55 32.17 -17.57
C PRO A 918 -61.03 32.20 -17.13
N SER A 919 -61.23 32.08 -15.81
CA SER A 919 -62.40 32.55 -15.04
C SER A 919 -61.95 32.82 -13.58
N GLN A 920 -61.90 34.08 -13.13
CA GLN A 920 -62.95 34.78 -12.37
C GLN A 920 -63.31 34.18 -10.99
N GLY A 921 -63.31 35.03 -9.95
CA GLY A 921 -64.25 34.90 -8.82
C GLY A 921 -63.67 34.76 -7.41
N ASP A 922 -63.21 35.89 -6.84
CA ASP A 922 -63.48 36.41 -5.49
C ASP A 922 -63.38 35.58 -4.18
N ALA A 923 -62.86 36.30 -3.17
CA ALA A 923 -63.30 36.35 -1.76
C ALA A 923 -62.85 35.26 -0.74
N ASP A 924 -61.80 35.63 -0.01
CA ASP A 924 -61.67 35.53 1.46
C ASP A 924 -62.99 35.95 2.18
N PRO A 925 -63.32 35.50 3.42
CA PRO A 925 -62.54 35.97 4.58
C PRO A 925 -62.46 35.11 5.87
N ALA A 926 -61.31 35.23 6.54
CA ALA A 926 -61.14 35.59 7.97
C ALA A 926 -61.81 34.80 9.14
N ALA A 927 -60.94 34.16 9.93
CA ALA A 927 -60.62 34.49 11.34
C ALA A 927 -61.49 34.03 12.56
N SER A 928 -60.81 34.09 13.72
CA SER A 928 -61.22 33.82 15.12
C SER A 928 -61.40 32.34 15.51
N VAL A 929 -60.62 31.73 16.43
CA VAL A 929 -60.15 32.06 17.80
C VAL A 929 -61.19 31.72 18.89
N TRP A 930 -60.92 30.66 19.66
CA TRP A 930 -60.91 30.74 21.14
C TRP A 930 -60.21 29.55 21.83
N ALA A 931 -59.53 29.87 22.94
CA ALA A 931 -59.10 28.94 23.99
C ALA A 931 -60.31 28.53 24.87
N GLY A 932 -60.29 27.55 25.78
CA GLY A 932 -59.22 26.74 26.35
C GLY A 932 -59.37 26.69 27.89
N THR A 933 -59.19 25.51 28.49
CA THR A 933 -59.13 25.16 29.93
C THR A 933 -58.83 23.65 29.98
N GLY A 934 -57.98 23.06 30.79
CA GLY A 934 -57.17 23.54 31.92
C GLY A 934 -57.40 22.64 33.14
N THR A 935 -56.40 21.83 33.53
CA THR A 935 -55.86 21.68 34.91
C THR A 935 -54.83 20.54 35.02
N GLU A 936 -53.62 20.87 35.51
CA GLU A 936 -52.88 20.25 36.65
C GLU A 936 -52.62 18.73 36.75
N GLN A 937 -51.50 18.21 37.28
CA GLN A 937 -50.24 18.71 37.90
C GLN A 937 -49.04 18.00 37.19
N GLY A 938 -47.78 18.47 37.13
CA GLY A 938 -46.85 18.86 38.22
C GLY A 938 -46.26 17.60 38.90
N THR A 939 -44.94 17.37 39.07
CA THR A 939 -43.67 18.08 38.73
C THR A 939 -42.53 17.03 38.56
N GLY A 940 -41.28 17.29 38.13
CA GLY A 940 -40.66 18.47 37.50
C GLY A 940 -39.13 18.64 37.77
N GLN A 941 -38.36 18.95 36.72
CA GLN A 941 -37.03 19.65 36.70
C GLN A 941 -35.79 18.97 37.35
N ALA A 942 -34.54 19.25 36.93
CA ALA A 942 -33.97 20.22 35.95
C ALA A 942 -32.94 19.49 35.04
N GLY A 943 -32.56 19.95 33.83
CA GLY A 943 -32.02 21.27 33.44
C GLY A 943 -30.49 21.19 33.46
N ILE A 944 -29.73 21.51 32.41
CA ILE A 944 -29.59 22.81 31.73
C ILE A 944 -29.39 22.60 30.21
N GLY A 945 -29.97 23.48 29.38
CA GLY A 945 -29.65 23.62 27.95
C GLY A 945 -28.96 24.94 27.64
N ILE A 946 -28.54 25.13 26.39
CA ILE A 946 -28.20 26.44 25.81
C ILE A 946 -28.89 26.52 24.45
N ASP A 947 -29.81 27.48 24.31
CA ASP A 947 -30.48 27.81 23.05
C ASP A 947 -29.57 28.62 22.13
N ILE A 948 -29.73 28.46 20.81
CA ILE A 948 -29.08 29.30 19.79
C ILE A 948 -30.10 30.34 19.30
N PRO A 949 -29.77 31.66 19.23
CA PRO A 949 -30.79 32.69 19.03
C PRO A 949 -31.33 32.85 17.59
N GLU A 950 -32.51 33.46 17.53
CA GLU A 950 -33.40 33.61 16.36
C GLU A 950 -32.94 34.66 15.31
N TRP A 951 -31.63 34.82 15.10
CA TRP A 951 -31.06 35.58 13.98
C TRP A 951 -30.42 34.69 12.90
N ALA A 952 -30.37 33.37 13.12
CA ALA A 952 -29.77 32.39 12.22
C ALA A 952 -30.65 32.01 11.00
N TYR A 953 -31.80 32.67 10.79
CA TYR A 953 -32.65 32.47 9.62
C TYR A 953 -32.79 33.76 8.80
N GLY A 954 -32.11 33.82 7.66
CA GLY A 954 -32.47 34.73 6.58
C GLY A 954 -31.32 35.50 5.92
N PHE A 955 -30.60 34.84 5.01
CA PHE A 955 -30.21 35.40 3.71
C PHE A 955 -29.98 34.23 2.73
N GLY A 956 -30.40 34.38 1.47
CA GLY A 956 -30.28 33.32 0.47
C GLY A 956 -29.82 33.86 -0.88
N PHE A 957 -29.18 32.97 -1.65
CA PHE A 957 -28.75 33.12 -3.05
C PHE A 957 -27.57 34.11 -3.29
N PRO A 958 -26.77 33.96 -4.38
CA PRO A 958 -27.04 33.21 -5.61
C PRO A 958 -25.96 32.20 -6.06
N ASP A 959 -26.23 31.58 -7.21
CA ASP A 959 -25.35 30.65 -7.94
C ASP A 959 -24.02 31.30 -8.38
N TYR A 960 -22.93 30.53 -8.30
CA TYR A 960 -21.66 30.85 -8.96
C TYR A 960 -21.46 29.98 -10.21
N SER A 961 -21.78 30.53 -11.38
CA SER A 961 -21.32 29.99 -12.66
C SER A 961 -20.15 30.82 -13.20
N PHE A 962 -19.14 30.13 -13.76
CA PHE A 962 -17.89 30.76 -14.20
C PHE A 962 -18.06 31.77 -15.35
N ASP A 963 -19.12 31.63 -16.16
CA ASP A 963 -19.43 32.52 -17.29
C ASP A 963 -19.81 33.95 -16.88
N GLY A 964 -20.22 34.17 -15.62
CA GLY A 964 -20.52 35.50 -15.10
C GLY A 964 -19.27 36.35 -14.80
N ILE A 965 -18.15 35.71 -14.45
CA ILE A 965 -16.93 36.38 -13.99
C ILE A 965 -16.06 36.80 -15.17
N ALA A 966 -16.01 36.01 -16.24
CA ALA A 966 -15.24 36.34 -17.45
C ALA A 966 -15.67 37.69 -18.08
N ARG A 967 -16.97 37.99 -18.10
CA ARG A 967 -17.50 39.25 -18.66
C ARG A 967 -17.24 40.49 -17.82
N PHE A 968 -16.83 40.34 -16.56
CA PHE A 968 -16.52 41.49 -15.70
C PHE A 968 -15.09 42.03 -15.93
N PHE A 969 -14.17 41.20 -16.42
CA PHE A 969 -12.78 41.59 -16.66
C PHE A 969 -12.53 42.21 -18.04
N ASP A 970 -13.35 41.91 -19.05
CA ASP A 970 -13.28 42.58 -20.36
C ASP A 970 -13.72 44.06 -20.28
N ASP A 971 -14.67 44.41 -19.41
CA ASP A 971 -15.23 45.76 -19.26
C ASP A 971 -14.37 46.72 -18.41
N LEU A 972 -13.27 46.25 -17.81
CA LEU A 972 -12.35 47.07 -17.00
C LEU A 972 -11.11 47.55 -17.76
N GLY A 973 -11.03 47.26 -19.07
CA GLY A 973 -9.91 47.62 -19.96
C GLY A 973 -9.76 49.11 -20.32
N GLY A 974 -10.08 50.05 -19.42
CA GLY A 974 -9.90 51.47 -19.71
C GLY A 974 -10.15 52.43 -18.54
N LEU A 975 -9.06 52.97 -17.96
CA LEU A 975 -8.76 54.40 -17.71
C LEU A 975 -7.48 54.52 -16.83
N PRO A 976 -6.81 55.68 -16.75
CA PRO A 976 -5.34 55.71 -16.83
C PRO A 976 -4.58 55.81 -15.51
N MET A 977 -3.28 55.54 -15.63
CA MET A 977 -2.22 55.85 -14.66
C MET A 977 -2.33 57.26 -14.08
N LEU A 978 -2.06 57.39 -12.77
CA LEU A 978 -1.57 58.63 -12.16
C LEU A 978 -0.47 58.32 -11.15
N ASP A 979 0.60 59.09 -11.24
CA ASP A 979 1.90 58.88 -10.59
C ASP A 979 1.88 59.14 -9.06
N ASN A 980 2.69 58.39 -8.31
CA ASN A 980 3.94 58.86 -7.67
C ASN A 980 4.68 57.72 -6.95
#